data_AF-A0A4Q9M9R9-F1
#
_entry.id   AF-A0A4Q9M9R9-F1
#
_cell.length_a   1.000
_cell.length_b   1.000
_cell.length_c   1.000
_cell.angle_alpha   90.00
_cell.angle_beta   90.00
_cell.angle_gamma   90.00
#
_symmetry.space_group_name_H-M   'P 1'
#
loop_
_entity.id
_entity.type
_entity.pdbx_description
1 polymer ?
#
loop_
_entity_poly.entity_id
_entity_poly.type
_entity_poly.pdbx_seq_one_letter_code
_entity_poly.pdbx_strand_id
1 'polypeptide(L)'
;MDVVKAVETYITKMVSTPPSMKVLLLDNHTTPIVSLSATQSILLSHQVYLTDKIDNKKRDRMPHMKCVCFLQPSEDSFEALAAELREPKYGEYYLYFSNILSKTAIERLADVDEYEVVREVQEYFADYAPILSSLFSLNHTPSASRPLYGNSPNTWDPAALERAVQGVTAVLLSLKKKPVIRYEKSSPMAKKLGVEIQHRVQSEQQLFDFRLTQVPPLLLILDRRNDPVTPMLSQWTYQAMVHELLGIQNGRVDLSTVPDIRPELKEVTLSTSTDPFFQAHHLATFGDLGTALKSYVQSYQSHSLAHSPSQIQSITDMKRFVEEYPEFRKLGGNVSKHVAIVGELSRLVERDKMLELGEVEQGLATGSGADLKSVQALITNPAIQPWHKLRLVVLYALRYQKSQAQNVASLINLMLENGVSREDARLVYVVLNIAGSDQRQEDLFSAEALLAKGRSALKGLKGVENVYMQHTPHLAQTLENLFKGRLRDTTHPFLDGAGPNAGLQRPGDVIIFMVGGTTYAEARVVALLNQEATSGGPSASAGTRLLLGGTCIHNSSSFLDMVRTAASNFPASVYEPPPGSANSMPSLNLNLGGVNTMEDVKVKTRTGALLTIIAAAIILSFTTIEFFDYRRVFVDTSIVVDRSRGEKLTVNMNITFPRVPCYLLSLDVMDISGETQSDITHNILKTRLDEKGKPVSHSLIAELQNDLDKLNEQRQSGYCGSCYGGIEPEGGCCNTCEEVRQAYVNRGWSFNRPDSIEQCVKEGWSDKLKEQAHEGCNIAGRVRVNKVVGNIHLSPGRSFRTSAHNLYELVPYLRTDGNRHDFTHQIHHFAFEGDDEYDPRNAKLGKELKNRLGIDANPLDGTQGRTIKQQYMFQYFLKVVSTQFQTIDGKKVGTHQYSATHFERDLDKGPSEDSPAGLHVAHGNGGIPGAFFNYEISPLLIRHVETRQSFAHFLTSTCAIVGGVLTVASLIDSLLFATRKAFKKSGVTSPVNGGYTNGKLM
;
A
#
# COMPACT_ATOMS: atom_id res chain seq x y z
N MET A 1 -4.94 -21.18 17.79
CA MET A 1 -6.09 -20.26 17.87
C MET A 1 -5.64 -18.87 17.43
N ASP A 2 -4.91 -18.79 16.32
CA ASP A 2 -4.53 -17.52 15.69
C ASP A 2 -4.83 -17.67 14.21
N VAL A 3 -5.85 -16.96 13.74
CA VAL A 3 -6.34 -17.08 12.37
C VAL A 3 -5.46 -16.35 11.36
N VAL A 4 -4.79 -15.27 11.78
CA VAL A 4 -3.86 -14.51 10.94
C VAL A 4 -2.66 -15.39 10.61
N LYS A 5 -2.04 -15.96 11.64
CA LYS A 5 -0.88 -16.84 11.48
C LYS A 5 -1.21 -18.10 10.66
N ALA A 6 -2.42 -18.64 10.81
CA ALA A 6 -2.86 -19.80 10.02
C ALA A 6 -2.92 -19.48 8.52
N VAL A 7 -3.53 -18.35 8.15
CA VAL A 7 -3.63 -17.90 6.75
C VAL A 7 -2.26 -17.48 6.20
N GLU A 8 -1.45 -16.75 6.97
CA GLU A 8 -0.06 -16.41 6.61
C GLU A 8 0.75 -17.65 6.28
N THR A 9 0.59 -18.73 7.06
CA THR A 9 1.29 -20.00 6.82
C THR A 9 0.87 -20.63 5.49
N TYR A 10 -0.43 -20.61 5.15
CA TYR A 10 -0.91 -21.10 3.86
C TYR A 10 -0.38 -20.27 2.71
N ILE A 11 -0.49 -18.94 2.77
CA ILE A 11 -0.01 -18.05 1.72
C ILE A 11 1.50 -18.22 1.53
N THR A 12 2.28 -18.24 2.61
CA THR A 12 3.74 -18.41 2.54
C THR A 12 4.12 -19.71 1.85
N LYS A 13 3.45 -20.83 2.20
CA LYS A 13 3.69 -22.12 1.54
C LYS A 13 3.34 -22.09 0.05
N MET A 14 2.20 -21.49 -0.27
CA MET A 14 1.70 -21.35 -1.64
C MET A 14 2.66 -20.55 -2.52
N VAL A 15 3.18 -19.43 -2.01
CA VAL A 15 4.10 -18.59 -2.79
C VAL A 15 5.54 -19.09 -2.71
N SER A 16 5.90 -20.02 -1.82
CA SER A 16 7.26 -20.57 -1.75
C SER A 16 7.56 -21.56 -2.88
N THR A 17 6.52 -22.21 -3.42
CA THR A 17 6.65 -23.21 -4.49
C THR A 17 5.85 -22.73 -5.68
N PRO A 18 6.43 -22.64 -6.89
CA PRO A 18 7.81 -22.93 -7.28
C PRO A 18 8.80 -21.78 -6.99
N PRO A 19 10.10 -22.03 -6.77
CA PRO A 19 11.12 -20.98 -6.57
C PRO A 19 11.55 -20.34 -7.90
N SER A 20 10.61 -19.73 -8.61
CA SER A 20 10.83 -19.02 -9.88
C SER A 20 10.03 -17.72 -9.94
N MET A 21 10.16 -16.97 -11.03
CA MET A 21 9.32 -15.79 -11.27
C MET A 21 7.85 -16.20 -11.39
N LYS A 22 6.99 -15.60 -10.55
CA LYS A 22 5.58 -15.95 -10.42
C LYS A 22 4.65 -14.77 -10.67
N VAL A 23 3.48 -15.10 -11.19
CA VAL A 23 2.27 -14.28 -11.17
C VAL A 23 1.29 -14.92 -10.21
N LEU A 24 0.75 -14.15 -9.26
CA LEU A 24 -0.32 -14.59 -8.37
C LEU A 24 -1.66 -14.13 -8.94
N LEU A 25 -2.51 -15.08 -9.33
CA LEU A 25 -3.89 -14.81 -9.74
C LEU A 25 -4.84 -15.08 -8.59
N LEU A 26 -5.70 -14.10 -8.31
CA LEU A 26 -6.72 -14.15 -7.26
C LEU A 26 -8.10 -13.94 -7.87
N ASP A 27 -9.15 -14.25 -7.12
CA ASP A 27 -10.51 -13.83 -7.43
C ASP A 27 -11.00 -12.75 -6.45
N ASN A 28 -12.25 -12.31 -6.62
CA ASN A 28 -12.83 -11.26 -5.78
C ASN A 28 -12.96 -11.67 -4.30
N HIS A 29 -13.01 -12.97 -4.00
CA HIS A 29 -13.17 -13.51 -2.64
C HIS A 29 -11.82 -13.70 -1.93
N THR A 30 -10.83 -14.21 -2.64
CA THR A 30 -9.47 -14.49 -2.14
C THR A 30 -8.59 -13.25 -2.10
N THR A 31 -8.85 -12.24 -2.93
CA THR A 31 -8.08 -10.97 -2.94
C THR A 31 -8.05 -10.30 -1.57
N PRO A 32 -9.18 -10.07 -0.86
CA PRO A 32 -9.17 -9.56 0.51
C PRO A 32 -8.39 -10.42 1.51
N ILE A 33 -8.47 -11.75 1.38
CA ILE A 33 -7.84 -12.70 2.30
C ILE A 33 -6.32 -12.55 2.22
N VAL A 34 -5.76 -12.54 1.01
CA VAL A 34 -4.33 -12.34 0.79
C VAL A 34 -3.90 -10.94 1.21
N SER A 35 -4.71 -9.92 0.89
CA SER A 35 -4.40 -8.52 1.23
C SER A 35 -4.30 -8.25 2.73
N LEU A 36 -5.04 -8.99 3.55
CA LEU A 36 -5.02 -8.87 5.02
C LEU A 36 -3.86 -9.62 5.67
N SER A 37 -3.32 -10.65 5.00
CA SER A 37 -2.30 -11.54 5.57
C SER A 37 -0.90 -11.34 5.01
N ALA A 38 -0.74 -10.81 3.80
CA ALA A 38 0.57 -10.63 3.19
C ALA A 38 0.71 -9.23 2.57
N THR A 39 1.88 -8.61 2.79
CA THR A 39 2.23 -7.36 2.12
C THR A 39 2.83 -7.64 0.75
N GLN A 40 2.78 -6.65 -0.15
CA GLN A 40 3.45 -6.77 -1.44
C GLN A 40 4.95 -7.05 -1.30
N SER A 41 5.61 -6.51 -0.27
CA SER A 41 7.02 -6.79 0.03
C SER A 41 7.27 -8.27 0.35
N ILE A 42 6.37 -8.93 1.09
CA ILE A 42 6.44 -10.37 1.37
C ILE A 42 6.20 -11.18 0.11
N LEU A 43 5.21 -10.83 -0.71
CA LEU A 43 4.98 -11.52 -1.98
C LEU A 43 6.20 -11.40 -2.90
N LEU A 44 6.80 -10.21 -2.96
CA LEU A 44 7.98 -9.94 -3.78
C LEU A 44 9.23 -10.68 -3.28
N SER A 45 9.43 -10.83 -1.96
CA SER A 45 10.54 -11.63 -1.42
C SER A 45 10.44 -13.11 -1.80
N HIS A 46 9.22 -13.59 -2.05
CA HIS A 46 8.95 -14.91 -2.60
C HIS A 46 8.85 -14.93 -4.13
N GLN A 47 9.42 -13.95 -4.86
CA GLN A 47 9.47 -13.91 -6.33
C GLN A 47 8.09 -13.82 -7.02
N VAL A 48 7.06 -13.36 -6.31
CA VAL A 48 5.77 -12.98 -6.93
C VAL A 48 5.89 -11.53 -7.40
N TYR A 49 6.05 -11.33 -8.71
CA TYR A 49 6.28 -10.01 -9.30
C TYR A 49 5.01 -9.30 -9.70
N LEU A 50 3.96 -10.06 -10.02
CA LEU A 50 2.67 -9.54 -10.47
C LEU A 50 1.56 -10.21 -9.67
N THR A 51 0.60 -9.40 -9.24
CA THR A 51 -0.66 -9.85 -8.66
C THR A 51 -1.79 -9.30 -9.52
N ASP A 52 -2.67 -10.16 -10.00
CA ASP A 52 -3.82 -9.76 -10.82
C ASP A 52 -5.03 -10.61 -10.47
N LYS A 53 -6.19 -10.26 -11.02
CA LYS A 53 -7.39 -11.05 -10.87
C LYS A 53 -7.61 -11.98 -12.06
N ILE A 54 -8.17 -13.16 -11.79
CA ILE A 54 -8.45 -14.15 -12.83
C ILE A 54 -9.54 -13.68 -13.81
N ASP A 55 -10.50 -12.88 -13.33
CA ASP A 55 -11.57 -12.27 -14.12
C ASP A 55 -11.08 -11.17 -15.08
N ASN A 56 -9.85 -10.66 -14.89
CA ASN A 56 -9.24 -9.68 -15.77
C ASN A 56 -8.85 -10.30 -17.12
N LYS A 57 -9.69 -10.08 -18.14
CA LYS A 57 -9.43 -10.58 -19.51
C LYS A 57 -8.27 -9.89 -20.22
N LYS A 58 -7.85 -8.70 -19.77
CA LYS A 58 -6.80 -7.88 -20.41
C LYS A 58 -5.37 -8.26 -20.00
N ARG A 59 -5.18 -9.37 -19.28
CA ARG A 59 -3.86 -9.88 -18.90
C ARG A 59 -3.01 -10.23 -20.13
N ASP A 60 -1.77 -9.76 -20.14
CA ASP A 60 -0.78 -10.05 -21.20
C ASP A 60 -0.29 -11.51 -21.14
N ARG A 61 0.04 -12.08 -22.29
CA ARG A 61 0.63 -13.42 -22.40
C ARG A 61 2.10 -13.39 -22.00
N MET A 62 2.47 -14.14 -20.96
CA MET A 62 3.82 -14.20 -20.39
C MET A 62 4.23 -15.67 -20.13
N PRO A 63 4.56 -16.46 -21.16
CA PRO A 63 4.81 -17.90 -21.03
C PRO A 63 6.03 -18.27 -20.16
N HIS A 64 6.96 -17.34 -19.96
CA HIS A 64 8.16 -17.53 -19.12
C HIS A 64 7.86 -17.42 -17.61
N MET A 65 6.68 -16.94 -17.24
CA MET A 65 6.24 -16.82 -15.84
C MET A 65 5.46 -18.07 -15.44
N LYS A 66 5.59 -18.45 -14.17
CA LYS A 66 4.72 -19.46 -13.57
C LYS A 66 3.53 -18.78 -12.90
N CYS A 67 2.37 -19.41 -12.96
CA CYS A 67 1.14 -18.89 -12.40
C CYS A 67 0.79 -19.64 -11.12
N VAL A 68 0.62 -18.92 -10.04
CA VAL A 68 0.03 -19.42 -8.79
C VAL A 68 -1.39 -18.87 -8.74
N CYS A 69 -2.39 -19.73 -8.82
CA CYS A 69 -3.78 -19.35 -8.69
C CYS A 69 -4.23 -19.65 -7.26
N PHE A 70 -4.82 -18.67 -6.57
CA PHE A 70 -5.55 -18.91 -5.33
C PHE A 70 -6.98 -18.45 -5.48
N LEU A 71 -7.90 -19.41 -5.52
CA LEU A 71 -9.28 -19.18 -5.95
C LEU A 71 -10.28 -19.81 -4.98
N GLN A 72 -11.46 -19.22 -4.88
CA GLN A 72 -12.62 -19.86 -4.29
C GLN A 72 -13.13 -20.95 -5.25
N PRO A 73 -13.55 -22.14 -4.75
CA PRO A 73 -14.24 -23.13 -5.58
C PRO A 73 -15.68 -22.69 -5.87
N SER A 74 -15.83 -21.65 -6.69
CA SER A 74 -17.10 -21.09 -7.15
C SER A 74 -17.23 -21.25 -8.67
N GLU A 75 -18.46 -21.29 -9.18
CA GLU A 75 -18.69 -21.42 -10.63
C GLU A 75 -18.02 -20.27 -11.41
N ASP A 76 -18.09 -19.03 -10.92
CA ASP A 76 -17.43 -17.88 -11.56
C ASP A 76 -15.91 -18.08 -11.68
N SER A 77 -15.27 -18.57 -10.61
CA SER A 77 -13.83 -18.84 -10.58
C SER A 77 -13.47 -20.02 -11.48
N PHE A 78 -14.30 -21.07 -11.53
CA PHE A 78 -14.09 -22.21 -12.43
C PHE A 78 -14.28 -21.84 -13.90
N GLU A 79 -15.25 -20.98 -14.24
CA GLU A 79 -15.42 -20.48 -15.60
C GLU A 79 -14.24 -19.62 -16.04
N ALA A 80 -13.77 -18.72 -15.17
CA ALA A 80 -12.62 -17.88 -15.45
C ALA A 80 -11.34 -18.72 -15.59
N LEU A 81 -11.14 -19.73 -14.73
CA LEU A 81 -10.01 -20.65 -14.81
C LEU A 81 -10.10 -21.56 -16.04
N ALA A 82 -11.28 -22.05 -16.40
CA ALA A 82 -11.47 -22.83 -17.62
C ALA A 82 -11.16 -21.99 -18.87
N ALA A 83 -11.57 -20.72 -18.90
CA ALA A 83 -11.20 -19.81 -19.99
C ALA A 83 -9.68 -19.57 -20.05
N GLU A 84 -9.02 -19.48 -18.89
CA GLU A 84 -7.57 -19.33 -18.79
C GLU A 84 -6.81 -20.58 -19.27
N LEU A 85 -7.26 -21.79 -18.90
CA LEU A 85 -6.59 -23.05 -19.27
C LEU A 85 -6.80 -23.43 -20.74
N ARG A 86 -7.92 -23.02 -21.37
CA ARG A 86 -8.11 -23.17 -22.84
C ARG A 86 -7.13 -22.32 -23.64
N GLU A 87 -6.74 -21.16 -23.13
CA GLU A 87 -5.80 -20.25 -23.78
C GLU A 87 -4.72 -19.79 -22.78
N PRO A 88 -3.79 -20.68 -22.39
CA PRO A 88 -2.88 -20.43 -21.29
C PRO A 88 -1.95 -19.24 -21.58
N LYS A 89 -2.01 -18.25 -20.69
CA LYS A 89 -1.19 -17.04 -20.74
C LYS A 89 0.19 -17.25 -20.13
N TYR A 90 0.33 -18.22 -19.23
CA TYR A 90 1.56 -18.52 -18.48
C TYR A 90 2.07 -19.94 -18.82
N GLY A 91 3.32 -20.24 -18.45
CA GLY A 91 3.95 -21.50 -18.83
C GLY A 91 3.50 -22.70 -17.99
N GLU A 92 3.25 -22.49 -16.70
CA GLU A 92 2.84 -23.52 -15.76
C GLU A 92 1.85 -22.95 -14.74
N TYR A 93 0.90 -23.76 -14.29
CA TYR A 93 -0.14 -23.37 -13.33
C TYR A 93 -0.11 -24.22 -12.07
N TYR A 94 -0.13 -23.56 -10.92
CA TYR A 94 -0.25 -24.15 -9.59
C TYR A 94 -1.57 -23.68 -9.01
N LEU A 95 -2.54 -24.58 -8.92
CA LEU A 95 -3.92 -24.27 -8.57
C LEU A 95 -4.15 -24.55 -7.09
N TYR A 96 -4.42 -23.49 -6.33
CA TYR A 96 -4.76 -23.56 -4.92
C TYR A 96 -6.20 -23.10 -4.74
N PHE A 97 -7.00 -23.90 -4.03
CA PHE A 97 -8.40 -23.57 -3.75
C PHE A 97 -8.62 -23.29 -2.27
N SER A 98 -9.46 -22.30 -1.97
CA SER A 98 -9.73 -21.85 -0.59
C SER A 98 -10.52 -22.88 0.23
N ASN A 99 -11.22 -23.82 -0.41
CA ASN A 99 -12.08 -24.81 0.22
C ASN A 99 -12.03 -26.17 -0.51
N ILE A 100 -12.81 -27.14 -0.02
CA ILE A 100 -12.90 -28.51 -0.55
C ILE A 100 -13.39 -28.49 -2.00
N LEU A 101 -12.74 -29.25 -2.87
CA LEU A 101 -13.11 -29.46 -4.26
C LEU A 101 -13.96 -30.71 -4.44
N SER A 102 -14.97 -30.62 -5.31
CA SER A 102 -15.70 -31.80 -5.76
C SER A 102 -14.90 -32.55 -6.83
N LYS A 103 -15.03 -33.89 -6.87
CA LYS A 103 -14.39 -34.71 -7.90
C LYS A 103 -14.79 -34.28 -9.31
N THR A 104 -16.06 -33.93 -9.50
CA THR A 104 -16.58 -33.42 -10.77
C THR A 104 -15.92 -32.10 -11.20
N ALA A 105 -15.57 -31.22 -10.25
CA ALA A 105 -14.85 -29.99 -10.57
C ALA A 105 -13.40 -30.29 -11.00
N ILE A 106 -12.74 -31.26 -10.37
CA ILE A 106 -11.39 -31.70 -10.75
C ILE A 106 -11.40 -32.33 -12.14
N GLU A 107 -12.35 -33.22 -12.43
CA GLU A 107 -12.53 -33.82 -13.76
C GLU A 107 -12.78 -32.75 -14.83
N ARG A 108 -13.67 -31.79 -14.56
CA ARG A 108 -13.93 -30.65 -15.47
C ARG A 108 -12.68 -29.81 -15.74
N LEU A 109 -11.80 -29.61 -14.75
CA LEU A 109 -10.55 -28.87 -14.96
C LEU A 109 -9.54 -29.69 -15.76
N ALA A 110 -9.47 -31.00 -15.52
CA ALA A 110 -8.60 -31.91 -16.27
C ALA A 110 -9.00 -31.97 -17.76
N ASP A 111 -10.30 -32.01 -18.06
CA ASP A 111 -10.81 -32.01 -19.44
C ASP A 111 -10.46 -30.72 -20.20
N VAL A 112 -10.29 -29.60 -19.49
CA VAL A 112 -10.03 -28.29 -20.08
C VAL A 112 -8.54 -28.00 -20.25
N ASP A 113 -7.67 -28.65 -19.50
CA ASP A 113 -6.21 -28.49 -19.58
C ASP A 113 -5.59 -29.26 -20.76
N GLU A 114 -6.01 -28.94 -21.99
CA GLU A 114 -5.51 -29.59 -23.22
C GLU A 114 -4.00 -29.42 -23.44
N TYR A 115 -3.40 -28.40 -22.82
CA TYR A 115 -1.97 -28.09 -22.93
C TYR A 115 -1.12 -28.68 -21.78
N GLU A 116 -1.74 -29.40 -20.85
CA GLU A 116 -1.08 -30.05 -19.70
C GLU A 116 -0.18 -29.07 -18.90
N VAL A 117 -0.65 -27.84 -18.72
CA VAL A 117 0.10 -26.77 -18.06
C VAL A 117 -0.09 -26.78 -16.54
N VAL A 118 -1.12 -27.45 -16.02
CA VAL A 118 -1.35 -27.58 -14.59
C VAL A 118 -0.33 -28.57 -13.99
N ARG A 119 0.42 -28.12 -12.99
CA ARG A 119 1.45 -28.92 -12.30
C ARG A 119 1.02 -29.42 -10.94
N GLU A 120 0.15 -28.68 -10.27
CA GLU A 120 -0.23 -28.94 -8.89
C GLU A 120 -1.66 -28.44 -8.64
N VAL A 121 -2.46 -29.24 -7.92
CA VAL A 121 -3.78 -28.85 -7.43
C VAL A 121 -3.83 -29.15 -5.93
N GLN A 122 -4.06 -28.13 -5.10
CA GLN A 122 -4.11 -28.25 -3.65
C GLN A 122 -5.24 -27.45 -3.03
N GLU A 123 -5.73 -27.93 -1.89
CA GLU A 123 -6.77 -27.28 -1.09
C GLU A 123 -6.13 -26.62 0.13
N TYR A 124 -6.10 -25.29 0.17
CA TYR A 124 -5.65 -24.50 1.31
C TYR A 124 -6.84 -23.81 1.94
N PHE A 125 -7.24 -24.26 3.13
CA PHE A 125 -8.44 -23.85 3.86
C PHE A 125 -8.38 -22.43 4.45
N ALA A 126 -7.99 -21.45 3.64
CA ALA A 126 -7.99 -20.02 3.93
C ALA A 126 -9.20 -19.35 3.26
N ASP A 127 -10.40 -19.70 3.73
CA ASP A 127 -11.68 -19.26 3.13
C ASP A 127 -12.42 -18.20 3.96
N TYR A 128 -11.67 -17.40 4.70
CA TYR A 128 -12.16 -16.35 5.59
C TYR A 128 -11.13 -15.22 5.67
N ALA A 129 -11.59 -14.01 5.94
CA ALA A 129 -10.74 -12.84 6.15
C ALA A 129 -10.20 -12.81 7.59
N PRO A 130 -8.88 -12.89 7.81
CA PRO A 130 -8.29 -12.85 9.14
C PRO A 130 -8.04 -11.38 9.55
N ILE A 131 -8.92 -10.83 10.38
CA ILE A 131 -8.93 -9.39 10.71
C ILE A 131 -8.00 -9.09 11.89
N LEU A 132 -8.06 -9.91 12.94
CA LEU A 132 -7.14 -9.88 14.09
C LEU A 132 -6.80 -11.33 14.46
N SER A 133 -5.77 -11.55 15.28
CA SER A 133 -5.41 -12.90 15.75
C SER A 133 -6.60 -13.69 16.34
N SER A 134 -7.53 -12.98 16.99
CA SER A 134 -8.76 -13.56 17.57
C SER A 134 -10.06 -13.09 16.90
N LEU A 135 -10.01 -12.56 15.67
CA LEU A 135 -11.18 -12.11 14.91
C LEU A 135 -11.09 -12.50 13.43
N PHE A 136 -12.10 -13.19 12.91
CA PHE A 136 -12.26 -13.45 11.47
C PHE A 136 -13.65 -13.03 10.94
N SER A 137 -13.74 -12.82 9.64
CA SER A 137 -14.97 -12.49 8.92
C SER A 137 -15.12 -13.40 7.69
N LEU A 138 -16.34 -13.81 7.35
CA LEU A 138 -16.59 -14.52 6.09
C LEU A 138 -16.71 -13.57 4.88
N ASN A 139 -16.66 -12.25 5.12
CA ASN A 139 -16.85 -11.18 4.15
C ASN A 139 -18.16 -11.30 3.35
N HIS A 140 -19.19 -11.86 3.99
CA HIS A 140 -20.55 -11.90 3.49
C HIS A 140 -21.34 -10.74 4.12
N THR A 141 -21.14 -9.53 3.59
CA THR A 141 -21.94 -8.36 3.96
C THR A 141 -23.26 -8.42 3.20
N PRO A 142 -24.42 -8.58 3.87
CA PRO A 142 -25.67 -8.82 3.18
C PRO A 142 -26.09 -7.63 2.31
N SER A 143 -26.51 -7.90 1.08
CA SER A 143 -27.00 -6.91 0.13
C SER A 143 -28.16 -7.47 -0.68
N ALA A 144 -28.83 -6.64 -1.48
CA ALA A 144 -29.99 -7.08 -2.27
C ALA A 144 -29.64 -8.25 -3.22
N SER A 145 -28.42 -8.28 -3.73
CA SER A 145 -27.90 -9.36 -4.59
C SER A 145 -27.36 -10.57 -3.81
N ARG A 146 -27.07 -10.42 -2.52
CA ARG A 146 -26.46 -11.45 -1.67
C ARG A 146 -27.14 -11.42 -0.28
N PRO A 147 -28.41 -11.85 -0.19
CA PRO A 147 -29.16 -11.81 1.06
C PRO A 147 -28.64 -12.85 2.05
N LEU A 148 -28.72 -12.54 3.34
CA LEU A 148 -28.44 -13.50 4.42
C LEU A 148 -29.67 -14.36 4.75
N TYR A 149 -30.83 -13.69 4.79
CA TYR A 149 -32.11 -14.27 5.15
C TYR A 149 -32.86 -14.68 3.88
N GLY A 150 -33.64 -15.75 3.98
CA GLY A 150 -34.61 -16.14 2.98
C GLY A 150 -35.88 -15.27 3.04
N ASN A 151 -37.05 -15.90 2.95
CA ASN A 151 -38.36 -15.23 3.00
C ASN A 151 -38.84 -14.88 4.43
N SER A 152 -38.08 -15.26 5.45
CA SER A 152 -38.40 -14.99 6.85
C SER A 152 -37.13 -14.74 7.66
N PRO A 153 -37.20 -14.07 8.82
CA PRO A 153 -36.04 -13.84 9.68
C PRO A 153 -35.48 -15.14 10.30
N ASN A 154 -36.20 -16.26 10.21
CA ASN A 154 -35.81 -17.54 10.79
C ASN A 154 -35.23 -18.53 9.78
N THR A 155 -35.12 -18.14 8.51
CA THR A 155 -34.69 -19.00 7.41
C THR A 155 -33.46 -18.41 6.74
N TRP A 156 -32.47 -19.26 6.50
CA TRP A 156 -31.31 -18.88 5.69
C TRP A 156 -31.68 -18.71 4.22
N ASP A 157 -31.00 -17.78 3.56
CA ASP A 157 -30.77 -17.92 2.13
C ASP A 157 -29.87 -19.16 1.88
N PRO A 158 -30.19 -20.04 0.90
CA PRO A 158 -29.42 -21.27 0.67
C PRO A 158 -27.94 -21.02 0.34
N ALA A 159 -27.62 -20.00 -0.46
CA ALA A 159 -26.25 -19.69 -0.84
C ALA A 159 -25.47 -19.09 0.34
N ALA A 160 -26.12 -18.26 1.16
CA ALA A 160 -25.53 -17.74 2.39
C ALA A 160 -25.23 -18.84 3.43
N LEU A 161 -26.12 -19.84 3.56
CA LEU A 161 -25.90 -21.00 4.44
C LEU A 161 -24.67 -21.82 3.99
N GLU A 162 -24.61 -22.19 2.71
CA GLU A 162 -23.47 -22.97 2.18
C GLU A 162 -22.17 -22.19 2.35
N ARG A 163 -22.17 -20.88 2.07
CA ARG A 163 -21.01 -20.00 2.30
C ARG A 163 -20.58 -20.00 3.77
N ALA A 164 -21.53 -19.97 4.71
CA ALA A 164 -21.24 -20.02 6.14
C ALA A 164 -20.66 -21.38 6.58
N VAL A 165 -21.22 -22.49 6.08
CA VAL A 165 -20.72 -23.84 6.33
C VAL A 165 -19.28 -23.98 5.83
N GLN A 166 -19.02 -23.57 4.58
CA GLN A 166 -17.70 -23.57 3.96
C GLN A 166 -16.68 -22.75 4.76
N GLY A 167 -17.02 -21.51 5.10
CA GLY A 167 -16.13 -20.62 5.83
C GLY A 167 -15.80 -21.10 7.24
N VAL A 168 -16.79 -21.57 8.00
CA VAL A 168 -16.55 -22.12 9.35
C VAL A 168 -15.74 -23.41 9.28
N THR A 169 -16.06 -24.31 8.34
CA THR A 169 -15.29 -25.54 8.12
C THR A 169 -13.82 -25.22 7.80
N ALA A 170 -13.56 -24.21 6.97
CA ALA A 170 -12.20 -23.77 6.67
C ALA A 170 -11.45 -23.27 7.91
N VAL A 171 -12.10 -22.51 8.81
CA VAL A 171 -11.52 -22.09 10.11
C VAL A 171 -11.17 -23.30 10.98
N LEU A 172 -12.04 -24.32 11.01
CA LEU A 172 -11.79 -25.53 11.79
C LEU A 172 -10.59 -26.32 11.25
N LEU A 173 -10.47 -26.45 9.92
CA LEU A 173 -9.37 -27.14 9.27
C LEU A 173 -8.04 -26.37 9.41
N SER A 174 -8.05 -25.05 9.20
CA SER A 174 -6.86 -24.20 9.32
C SER A 174 -6.26 -24.21 10.72
N LEU A 175 -7.11 -24.27 11.75
CA LEU A 175 -6.71 -24.34 13.15
C LEU A 175 -6.52 -25.77 13.68
N LYS A 176 -6.82 -26.78 12.84
CA LYS A 176 -6.82 -28.21 13.19
C LYS A 176 -7.67 -28.51 14.43
N LYS A 177 -8.94 -28.12 14.39
CA LYS A 177 -9.89 -28.27 15.50
C LYS A 177 -11.12 -29.06 15.06
N LYS A 178 -11.46 -30.11 15.82
CA LYS A 178 -12.70 -30.87 15.69
C LYS A 178 -13.60 -30.54 16.89
N PRO A 179 -14.57 -29.61 16.75
CA PRO A 179 -15.29 -29.07 17.89
C PRO A 179 -16.52 -29.90 18.26
N VAL A 180 -16.93 -29.77 19.53
CA VAL A 180 -18.31 -30.02 19.95
C VAL A 180 -19.12 -28.74 19.68
N ILE A 181 -20.35 -28.86 19.19
CA ILE A 181 -21.16 -27.71 18.78
C ILE A 181 -22.24 -27.41 19.84
N ARG A 182 -22.30 -26.15 20.28
CA ARG A 182 -23.43 -25.55 20.98
C ARG A 182 -24.00 -24.43 20.13
N TYR A 183 -25.30 -24.23 20.22
CA TYR A 183 -25.98 -23.19 19.45
C TYR A 183 -27.07 -22.53 20.29
N GLU A 184 -27.45 -21.31 19.92
CA GLU A 184 -28.55 -20.61 20.56
C GLU A 184 -29.92 -21.18 20.15
N LYS A 185 -30.70 -21.67 21.13
CA LYS A 185 -31.93 -22.44 20.85
C LYS A 185 -33.02 -21.60 20.17
N SER A 186 -33.12 -20.31 20.48
CA SER A 186 -34.08 -19.39 19.85
C SER A 186 -33.84 -19.15 18.36
N SER A 187 -32.66 -19.50 17.84
CA SER A 187 -32.31 -19.31 16.44
C SER A 187 -32.35 -20.63 15.65
N PRO A 188 -33.39 -20.83 14.81
CA PRO A 188 -33.42 -21.95 13.87
C PRO A 188 -32.24 -21.91 12.90
N MET A 189 -31.79 -20.70 12.55
CA MET A 189 -30.63 -20.47 11.69
C MET A 189 -29.34 -21.00 12.32
N ALA A 190 -29.09 -20.69 13.60
CA ALA A 190 -27.92 -21.20 14.33
C ALA A 190 -27.93 -22.74 14.42
N LYS A 191 -29.10 -23.33 14.72
CA LYS A 191 -29.27 -24.79 14.73
C LYS A 191 -28.97 -25.40 13.37
N LYS A 192 -29.53 -24.85 12.29
CA LYS A 192 -29.36 -25.37 10.93
C LYS A 192 -27.89 -25.32 10.50
N LEU A 193 -27.20 -24.20 10.77
CA LEU A 193 -25.76 -24.08 10.51
C LEU A 193 -24.94 -25.13 11.28
N GLY A 194 -25.26 -25.35 12.56
CA GLY A 194 -24.60 -26.37 13.38
C GLY A 194 -24.76 -27.79 12.80
N VAL A 195 -25.98 -28.16 12.38
CA VAL A 195 -26.27 -29.45 11.73
C VAL A 195 -25.46 -29.64 10.46
N GLU A 196 -25.42 -28.64 9.58
CA GLU A 196 -24.69 -28.76 8.30
C GLU A 196 -23.17 -28.82 8.50
N ILE A 197 -22.60 -28.07 9.44
CA ILE A 197 -21.18 -28.16 9.79
C ILE A 197 -20.86 -29.56 10.33
N GLN A 198 -21.69 -30.09 11.23
CA GLN A 198 -21.51 -31.43 11.77
C GLN A 198 -21.57 -32.49 10.68
N HIS A 199 -22.55 -32.38 9.78
CA HIS A 199 -22.67 -33.27 8.62
C HIS A 199 -21.40 -33.21 7.74
N ARG A 200 -20.87 -32.02 7.45
CA ARG A 200 -19.63 -31.85 6.69
C ARG A 200 -18.40 -32.47 7.38
N VAL A 201 -18.29 -32.30 8.71
CA VAL A 201 -17.23 -32.94 9.50
C VAL A 201 -17.35 -34.47 9.48
N GLN A 202 -18.57 -35.00 9.46
CA GLN A 202 -18.85 -36.44 9.39
C GLN A 202 -18.67 -37.02 7.99
N SER A 203 -18.87 -36.25 6.92
CA SER A 203 -18.59 -36.70 5.55
C SER A 203 -17.09 -36.70 5.25
N GLU A 204 -16.35 -35.71 5.79
CA GLU A 204 -14.92 -35.49 5.53
C GLU A 204 -14.02 -35.95 6.70
N GLN A 205 -14.29 -37.13 7.25
CA GLN A 205 -13.63 -37.59 8.50
C GLN A 205 -12.10 -37.62 8.42
N GLN A 206 -11.55 -37.92 7.25
CA GLN A 206 -10.10 -37.99 7.03
C GLN A 206 -9.44 -36.62 7.20
N LEU A 207 -10.08 -35.54 6.76
CA LEU A 207 -9.56 -34.16 6.93
C LEU A 207 -9.59 -33.71 8.39
N PHE A 208 -10.46 -34.31 9.20
CA PHE A 208 -10.65 -34.01 10.63
C PHE A 208 -9.99 -35.03 11.58
N ASP A 209 -9.12 -35.91 11.06
CA ASP A 209 -8.36 -36.86 11.87
C ASP A 209 -7.17 -36.18 12.57
N PHE A 210 -7.51 -35.38 13.59
CA PHE A 210 -6.55 -34.67 14.42
C PHE A 210 -6.27 -35.44 15.70
N ARG A 211 -5.09 -35.20 16.29
CA ARG A 211 -4.77 -35.70 17.63
C ARG A 211 -5.83 -35.23 18.63
N LEU A 212 -6.50 -36.17 19.27
CA LEU A 212 -7.52 -35.90 20.29
C LEU A 212 -6.94 -35.07 21.44
N THR A 213 -7.66 -34.01 21.81
CA THR A 213 -7.35 -33.20 22.99
C THR A 213 -8.09 -33.74 24.21
N GLN A 214 -7.53 -33.54 25.41
CA GLN A 214 -8.18 -33.99 26.66
C GLN A 214 -9.57 -33.38 26.86
N VAL A 215 -9.72 -32.10 26.49
CA VAL A 215 -11.00 -31.41 26.41
C VAL A 215 -11.23 -31.02 24.95
N PRO A 216 -12.36 -31.40 24.33
CA PRO A 216 -12.63 -31.03 22.95
C PRO A 216 -12.83 -29.50 22.82
N PRO A 217 -12.42 -28.89 21.69
CA PRO A 217 -12.74 -27.50 21.42
C PRO A 217 -14.26 -27.31 21.30
N LEU A 218 -14.75 -26.12 21.63
CA LEU A 218 -16.17 -25.77 21.56
C LEU A 218 -16.42 -24.81 20.39
N LEU A 219 -17.40 -25.09 19.54
CA LEU A 219 -17.97 -24.15 18.59
C LEU A 219 -19.31 -23.65 19.15
N LEU A 220 -19.40 -22.35 19.44
CA LEU A 220 -20.60 -21.68 19.94
C LEU A 220 -21.21 -20.83 18.82
N ILE A 221 -22.40 -21.20 18.35
CA ILE A 221 -23.12 -20.48 17.29
C ILE A 221 -24.20 -19.59 17.91
N LEU A 222 -24.10 -18.29 17.66
CA LEU A 222 -24.99 -17.25 18.19
C LEU A 222 -25.70 -16.53 17.04
N ASP A 223 -26.80 -15.83 17.33
CA ASP A 223 -27.55 -15.05 16.34
C ASP A 223 -27.62 -13.57 16.75
N ARG A 224 -27.25 -12.68 15.82
CA ARG A 224 -27.25 -11.22 16.01
C ARG A 224 -28.61 -10.69 16.46
N ARG A 225 -29.72 -11.36 16.10
CA ARG A 225 -31.06 -10.93 16.51
C ARG A 225 -31.27 -10.95 18.03
N ASN A 226 -30.48 -11.70 18.78
CA ASN A 226 -30.55 -11.69 20.24
C ASN A 226 -29.84 -10.48 20.89
N ASP A 227 -28.92 -9.83 20.16
CA ASP A 227 -28.29 -8.57 20.59
C ASP A 227 -28.26 -7.53 19.45
N PRO A 228 -29.41 -6.86 19.17
CA PRO A 228 -29.49 -5.76 18.22
C PRO A 228 -28.99 -4.43 18.79
N VAL A 229 -28.69 -4.35 20.09
CA VAL A 229 -28.27 -3.10 20.75
C VAL A 229 -26.80 -2.82 20.47
N THR A 230 -25.91 -3.81 20.66
CA THR A 230 -24.46 -3.67 20.44
C THR A 230 -24.09 -3.00 19.11
N PRO A 231 -24.61 -3.42 17.93
CA PRO A 231 -24.24 -2.79 16.66
C PRO A 231 -24.81 -1.37 16.47
N MET A 232 -25.82 -0.95 17.23
CA MET A 232 -26.46 0.37 17.06
C MET A 232 -25.86 1.47 17.95
N LEU A 233 -25.03 1.12 18.92
CA LEU A 233 -24.40 2.08 19.82
C LEU A 233 -23.21 2.77 19.18
N SER A 234 -23.04 4.06 19.49
CA SER A 234 -21.82 4.78 19.13
C SER A 234 -20.61 4.17 19.84
N GLN A 235 -19.52 4.03 19.10
CA GLN A 235 -18.32 3.35 19.55
C GLN A 235 -17.22 4.36 19.93
N TRP A 236 -16.55 4.12 21.06
CA TRP A 236 -15.58 5.06 21.65
C TRP A 236 -14.18 4.47 21.81
N THR A 237 -13.91 3.33 21.18
CA THR A 237 -12.59 2.70 21.13
C THR A 237 -12.02 2.83 19.73
N TYR A 238 -10.70 2.95 19.60
CA TYR A 238 -10.11 3.44 18.36
C TYR A 238 -10.56 2.67 17.11
N GLN A 239 -10.39 1.35 17.07
CA GLN A 239 -10.79 0.53 15.91
C GLN A 239 -12.30 0.57 15.65
N ALA A 240 -13.11 0.46 16.70
CA ALA A 240 -14.56 0.42 16.57
C ALA A 240 -15.12 1.77 16.12
N MET A 241 -14.57 2.88 16.62
CA MET A 241 -14.95 4.25 16.27
C MET A 241 -14.58 4.58 14.82
N VAL A 242 -13.40 4.14 14.34
CA VAL A 242 -13.03 4.28 12.93
C VAL A 242 -14.02 3.53 12.04
N HIS A 243 -14.36 2.28 12.39
CA HIS A 243 -15.32 1.50 11.60
C HIS A 243 -16.74 2.09 11.63
N GLU A 244 -17.14 2.68 12.75
CA GLU A 244 -18.45 3.31 12.92
C GLU A 244 -18.59 4.59 12.10
N LEU A 245 -17.57 5.45 12.08
CA LEU A 245 -17.66 6.78 11.47
C LEU A 245 -17.07 6.89 10.06
N LEU A 246 -16.01 6.14 9.77
CA LEU A 246 -15.29 6.19 8.50
C LEU A 246 -15.43 4.89 7.69
N GLY A 247 -15.72 3.78 8.37
CA GLY A 247 -15.76 2.45 7.77
C GLY A 247 -14.37 1.85 7.61
N ILE A 248 -14.26 0.56 7.96
CA ILE A 248 -13.05 -0.24 7.68
C ILE A 248 -13.48 -1.35 6.73
N GLN A 249 -12.95 -1.36 5.52
CA GLN A 249 -13.21 -2.38 4.51
C GLN A 249 -11.90 -3.09 4.17
N ASN A 250 -11.79 -4.37 4.53
CA ASN A 250 -10.59 -5.19 4.28
C ASN A 250 -9.28 -4.52 4.76
N GLY A 251 -9.31 -3.91 5.94
CA GLY A 251 -8.14 -3.22 6.52
C GLY A 251 -7.85 -1.84 5.92
N ARG A 252 -8.75 -1.30 5.09
CA ARG A 252 -8.61 0.01 4.46
C ARG A 252 -9.70 0.98 4.91
N VAL A 253 -9.36 2.26 4.94
CA VAL A 253 -10.23 3.38 5.28
C VAL A 253 -10.15 4.40 4.15
N ASP A 254 -11.31 4.78 3.62
CA ASP A 254 -11.45 5.83 2.63
C ASP A 254 -11.64 7.18 3.33
N LEU A 255 -10.72 8.10 3.10
CA LEU A 255 -10.75 9.47 3.60
C LEU A 255 -11.02 10.48 2.47
N SER A 256 -11.39 10.04 1.27
CA SER A 256 -11.63 10.92 0.11
C SER A 256 -12.73 11.96 0.35
N THR A 257 -13.67 11.70 1.25
CA THR A 257 -14.75 12.62 1.65
C THR A 257 -14.32 13.63 2.72
N VAL A 258 -13.12 13.49 3.29
CA VAL A 258 -12.61 14.37 4.35
C VAL A 258 -12.16 15.71 3.73
N PRO A 259 -12.59 16.85 4.30
CA PRO A 259 -12.20 18.16 3.79
C PRO A 259 -10.68 18.37 3.88
N ASP A 260 -10.11 18.96 2.83
CA ASP A 260 -8.68 19.28 2.72
C ASP A 260 -7.75 18.07 2.92
N ILE A 261 -8.21 16.86 2.58
CA ILE A 261 -7.39 15.65 2.65
C ILE A 261 -6.36 15.62 1.53
N ARG A 262 -5.15 15.20 1.89
CA ARG A 262 -4.06 15.07 0.92
C ARG A 262 -4.26 13.86 0.02
N PRO A 263 -3.86 13.93 -1.27
CA PRO A 263 -4.01 12.83 -2.22
C PRO A 263 -3.43 11.50 -1.71
N GLU A 264 -2.28 11.54 -1.03
CA GLU A 264 -1.61 10.35 -0.48
C GLU A 264 -2.31 9.74 0.74
N LEU A 265 -3.23 10.47 1.38
CA LEU A 265 -4.02 10.01 2.53
C LEU A 265 -5.48 9.71 2.17
N LYS A 266 -5.86 9.79 0.89
CA LYS A 266 -7.24 9.47 0.47
C LYS A 266 -7.62 8.03 0.79
N GLU A 267 -6.68 7.10 0.69
CA GLU A 267 -6.88 5.71 1.09
C GLU A 267 -5.78 5.31 2.07
N VAL A 268 -6.18 4.77 3.21
CA VAL A 268 -5.27 4.48 4.31
C VAL A 268 -5.44 3.04 4.78
N THR A 269 -4.33 2.35 5.05
CA THR A 269 -4.34 0.99 5.60
C THR A 269 -4.17 0.97 7.12
N LEU A 270 -5.04 0.22 7.80
CA LEU A 270 -5.00 -0.08 9.23
C LEU A 270 -4.88 -1.59 9.45
N SER A 271 -3.68 -2.05 9.80
CA SER A 271 -3.39 -3.45 10.12
C SER A 271 -2.47 -3.53 11.33
N THR A 272 -2.74 -4.44 12.26
CA THR A 272 -1.94 -4.62 13.48
C THR A 272 -0.58 -5.25 13.22
N SER A 273 -0.35 -5.88 12.06
CA SER A 273 0.95 -6.52 11.73
C SER A 273 1.98 -5.53 11.20
N THR A 274 1.55 -4.48 10.50
CA THR A 274 2.43 -3.49 9.84
C THR A 274 2.47 -2.14 10.56
N ASP A 275 1.57 -1.91 11.51
CA ASP A 275 1.38 -0.63 12.18
C ASP A 275 1.55 -0.77 13.70
N PRO A 276 2.72 -0.42 14.25
CA PRO A 276 2.98 -0.52 15.69
C PRO A 276 2.07 0.37 16.55
N PHE A 277 1.71 1.56 16.05
CA PHE A 277 0.85 2.48 16.81
C PHE A 277 -0.57 1.93 16.89
N PHE A 278 -1.11 1.47 15.76
CA PHE A 278 -2.41 0.82 15.74
C PHE A 278 -2.41 -0.48 16.57
N GLN A 279 -1.38 -1.31 16.48
CA GLN A 279 -1.25 -2.53 17.28
C GLN A 279 -1.34 -2.24 18.78
N ALA A 280 -0.64 -1.20 19.27
CA ALA A 280 -0.65 -0.82 20.68
C ALA A 280 -1.98 -0.18 21.13
N HIS A 281 -2.66 0.57 20.26
CA HIS A 281 -3.76 1.45 20.65
C HIS A 281 -5.12 1.16 20.01
N HIS A 282 -5.27 0.12 19.18
CA HIS A 282 -6.56 -0.20 18.52
C HIS A 282 -7.72 -0.46 19.50
N LEU A 283 -7.43 -0.91 20.72
CA LEU A 283 -8.41 -1.13 21.80
C LEU A 283 -8.54 0.06 22.78
N ALA A 284 -7.72 1.09 22.62
CA ALA A 284 -7.69 2.25 23.52
C ALA A 284 -8.97 3.08 23.38
N THR A 285 -9.34 3.76 24.45
CA THR A 285 -10.48 4.69 24.46
C THR A 285 -10.13 5.96 23.70
N PHE A 286 -11.14 6.69 23.22
CA PHE A 286 -10.91 7.95 22.50
C PHE A 286 -10.15 8.99 23.34
N GLY A 287 -10.39 9.02 24.67
CA GLY A 287 -9.65 9.88 25.60
C GLY A 287 -8.16 9.50 25.70
N ASP A 288 -7.88 8.21 25.95
CA ASP A 288 -6.50 7.70 26.03
C ASP A 288 -5.76 7.84 24.69
N LEU A 289 -6.48 7.67 23.57
CA LEU A 289 -5.95 7.80 22.23
C LEU A 289 -5.44 9.22 21.96
N GLY A 290 -6.14 10.25 22.42
CA GLY A 290 -5.69 11.64 22.30
C GLY A 290 -4.36 11.88 23.01
N THR A 291 -4.20 11.34 24.23
CA THR A 291 -2.94 11.42 24.98
C THR A 291 -1.83 10.60 24.31
N ALA A 292 -2.12 9.37 23.88
CA ALA A 292 -1.16 8.51 23.20
C ALA A 292 -0.68 9.12 21.87
N LEU A 293 -1.58 9.72 21.10
CA LEU A 293 -1.23 10.41 19.85
C LEU A 293 -0.36 11.63 20.12
N LYS A 294 -0.68 12.43 21.16
CA LYS A 294 0.16 13.56 21.59
C LYS A 294 1.57 13.10 21.93
N SER A 295 1.71 12.05 22.75
CA SER A 295 3.02 11.47 23.07
C SER A 295 3.72 10.92 21.84
N TYR A 296 2.99 10.33 20.89
CA TYR A 296 3.56 9.81 19.65
C TYR A 296 4.13 10.94 18.78
N VAL A 297 3.39 12.03 18.58
CA VAL A 297 3.85 13.22 17.86
C VAL A 297 5.04 13.87 18.58
N GLN A 298 5.01 13.99 19.92
CA GLN A 298 6.11 14.56 20.71
C GLN A 298 7.39 13.71 20.65
N SER A 299 7.28 12.38 20.74
CA SER A 299 8.42 11.47 20.59
C SER A 299 9.05 11.65 19.20
N TYR A 300 8.21 11.76 18.18
CA TYR A 300 8.66 11.96 16.82
C TYR A 300 9.29 13.34 16.58
N GLN A 301 8.74 14.38 17.23
CA GLN A 301 9.31 15.73 17.25
C GLN A 301 10.70 15.73 17.90
N SER A 302 10.89 14.99 18.99
CA SER A 302 12.22 14.90 19.65
C SER A 302 13.27 14.14 18.85
N HIS A 303 12.84 13.19 18.01
CA HIS A 303 13.72 12.43 17.12
C HIS A 303 14.01 13.14 15.79
N SER A 304 13.20 14.13 15.41
CA SER A 304 13.37 14.91 14.18
C SER A 304 14.07 16.23 14.52
N LEU A 305 15.02 16.68 13.69
CA LEU A 305 15.89 17.86 13.91
C LEU A 305 15.16 19.24 13.94
N ALA A 306 13.85 19.26 14.24
CA ALA A 306 13.02 20.45 14.25
C ALA A 306 13.42 21.40 15.39
N HIS A 307 14.13 22.47 15.04
CA HIS A 307 14.54 23.55 15.91
C HIS A 307 13.35 24.45 16.26
N SER A 308 12.45 23.97 17.10
CA SER A 308 11.63 24.76 18.05
C SER A 308 10.58 23.87 18.70
N PRO A 309 10.47 23.86 20.04
CA PRO A 309 9.35 23.21 20.71
C PRO A 309 8.13 24.12 20.59
N SER A 310 7.38 24.04 19.49
CA SER A 310 6.01 24.51 19.50
C SER A 310 5.25 23.73 20.57
N GLN A 311 4.63 24.40 21.54
CA GLN A 311 3.80 23.73 22.55
C GLN A 311 2.57 23.12 21.88
N ILE A 312 2.65 21.83 21.53
CA ILE A 312 1.51 21.07 21.00
C ILE A 312 0.52 20.82 22.14
N GLN A 313 -0.62 21.51 22.13
CA GLN A 313 -1.67 21.32 23.13
C GLN A 313 -2.93 20.64 22.56
N SER A 314 -3.26 20.86 21.29
CA SER A 314 -4.46 20.32 20.65
C SER A 314 -4.17 19.42 19.42
N ILE A 315 -5.18 18.68 18.98
CA ILE A 315 -5.12 17.87 17.75
C ILE A 315 -4.97 18.75 16.50
N THR A 316 -5.59 19.92 16.51
CA THR A 316 -5.44 20.93 15.45
C THR A 316 -3.99 21.42 15.36
N ASP A 317 -3.32 21.62 16.49
CA ASP A 317 -1.90 22.00 16.51
C ASP A 317 -1.01 20.87 15.97
N MET A 318 -1.33 19.61 16.29
CA MET A 318 -0.64 18.44 15.74
C MET A 318 -0.79 18.36 14.21
N LYS A 319 -2.00 18.58 13.70
CA LYS A 319 -2.27 18.59 12.25
C LYS A 319 -1.46 19.70 11.56
N ARG A 320 -1.52 20.92 12.09
CA ARG A 320 -0.76 22.07 11.57
C ARG A 320 0.75 21.81 11.59
N PHE A 321 1.27 21.27 12.68
CA PHE A 321 2.70 20.93 12.79
C PHE A 321 3.15 19.94 11.70
N VAL A 322 2.37 18.88 11.45
CA VAL A 322 2.68 17.91 10.37
C VAL A 322 2.59 18.58 8.97
N GLU A 323 1.74 19.57 8.80
CA GLU A 323 1.56 20.30 7.54
C GLU A 323 2.69 21.29 7.25
N GLU A 324 3.16 22.01 8.28
CA GLU A 324 4.15 23.08 8.22
C GLU A 324 5.58 22.60 7.94
N TYR A 325 5.91 21.33 8.25
CA TYR A 325 7.27 20.79 8.09
C TYR A 325 7.32 19.64 7.06
N PRO A 326 7.65 19.91 5.78
CA PRO A 326 7.65 18.91 4.72
C PRO A 326 8.68 17.77 4.90
N GLU A 327 9.76 17.98 5.67
CA GLU A 327 10.74 16.92 5.96
C GLU A 327 10.14 15.79 6.82
N PHE A 328 9.16 16.10 7.66
CA PHE A 328 8.38 15.08 8.40
C PHE A 328 7.58 14.17 7.46
N ARG A 329 7.29 14.59 6.22
CA ARG A 329 6.54 13.79 5.23
C ARG A 329 7.31 12.56 4.76
N LYS A 330 8.64 12.60 4.72
CA LYS A 330 9.47 11.50 4.19
C LYS A 330 9.71 10.38 5.19
N LEU A 331 9.74 10.69 6.49
CA LEU A 331 10.02 9.72 7.56
C LEU A 331 8.76 9.37 8.39
N GLY A 332 7.73 10.23 8.41
CA GLY A 332 6.61 10.21 9.38
C GLY A 332 5.25 9.77 8.83
N GLY A 333 5.22 8.90 7.81
CA GLY A 333 3.96 8.46 7.17
C GLY A 333 2.91 7.89 8.14
N ASN A 334 3.32 7.06 9.10
CA ASN A 334 2.41 6.50 10.12
C ASN A 334 1.88 7.56 11.10
N VAL A 335 2.70 8.52 11.52
CA VAL A 335 2.26 9.61 12.41
C VAL A 335 1.21 10.46 11.69
N SER A 336 1.51 10.87 10.46
CA SER A 336 0.61 11.64 9.61
C SER A 336 -0.74 10.93 9.40
N LYS A 337 -0.70 9.61 9.20
CA LYS A 337 -1.89 8.77 9.04
C LYS A 337 -2.81 8.84 10.27
N HIS A 338 -2.28 8.59 11.47
CA HIS A 338 -3.10 8.59 12.69
C HIS A 338 -3.56 10.00 13.08
N VAL A 339 -2.76 11.03 12.83
CA VAL A 339 -3.18 12.42 13.02
C VAL A 339 -4.36 12.77 12.11
N ALA A 340 -4.34 12.35 10.85
CA ALA A 340 -5.45 12.60 9.92
C ALA A 340 -6.74 11.87 10.36
N ILE A 341 -6.65 10.58 10.70
CA ILE A 341 -7.81 9.79 11.17
C ILE A 341 -8.38 10.41 12.46
N VAL A 342 -7.55 10.60 13.49
CA VAL A 342 -8.03 11.10 14.79
C VAL A 342 -8.54 12.54 14.69
N GLY A 343 -7.93 13.37 13.84
CA GLY A 343 -8.42 14.71 13.52
C GLY A 343 -9.82 14.68 12.92
N GLU A 344 -10.08 13.78 11.97
CA GLU A 344 -11.42 13.62 11.38
C GLU A 344 -12.43 13.05 12.38
N LEU A 345 -12.04 12.07 13.20
CA LEU A 345 -12.90 11.55 14.26
C LEU A 345 -13.33 12.66 15.23
N SER A 346 -12.39 13.53 15.65
CA SER A 346 -12.69 14.68 16.50
C SER A 346 -13.68 15.64 15.84
N ARG A 347 -13.47 15.95 14.55
CA ARG A 347 -14.35 16.84 13.77
C ARG A 347 -15.78 16.29 13.67
N LEU A 348 -15.94 14.99 13.43
CA LEU A 348 -17.24 14.33 13.33
C LEU A 348 -17.96 14.31 14.70
N VAL A 349 -17.23 13.99 15.78
CA VAL A 349 -17.78 14.00 17.15
C VAL A 349 -18.32 15.37 17.52
N GLU A 350 -17.59 16.44 17.21
CA GLU A 350 -18.01 17.82 17.48
C GLU A 350 -19.18 18.26 16.58
N ARG A 351 -19.10 18.00 15.26
CA ARG A 351 -20.12 18.40 14.29
C ARG A 351 -21.49 17.80 14.63
N ASP A 352 -21.52 16.50 14.93
CA ASP A 352 -22.77 15.76 15.12
C ASP A 352 -23.17 15.66 16.60
N LYS A 353 -22.47 16.40 17.50
CA LYS A 353 -22.69 16.40 18.95
C LYS A 353 -22.74 15.00 19.56
N MET A 354 -21.80 14.14 19.15
CA MET A 354 -21.84 12.73 19.47
C MET A 354 -21.65 12.42 20.96
N LEU A 355 -21.05 13.33 21.74
CA LEU A 355 -20.92 13.16 23.19
C LEU A 355 -22.30 13.18 23.88
N GLU A 356 -23.15 14.16 23.56
CA GLU A 356 -24.53 14.25 24.08
C GLU A 356 -25.36 13.04 23.63
N LEU A 357 -25.23 12.65 22.34
CA LEU A 357 -25.90 11.48 21.80
C LEU A 357 -25.46 10.19 22.53
N GLY A 358 -24.14 10.00 22.68
CA GLY A 358 -23.55 8.81 23.27
C GLY A 358 -23.97 8.62 24.73
N GLU A 359 -24.07 9.70 25.52
CA GLU A 359 -24.57 9.63 26.89
C GLU A 359 -26.00 9.09 26.95
N VAL A 360 -26.91 9.62 26.11
CA VAL A 360 -28.30 9.15 26.05
C VAL A 360 -28.38 7.72 25.52
N GLU A 361 -27.60 7.35 24.50
CA GLU A 361 -27.52 5.98 24.00
C GLU A 361 -27.11 4.98 25.09
N GLN A 362 -26.08 5.31 25.89
CA GLN A 362 -25.64 4.47 27.01
C GLN A 362 -26.70 4.38 28.12
N GLY A 363 -27.39 5.49 28.41
CA GLY A 363 -28.49 5.51 29.37
C GLY A 363 -29.65 4.60 28.93
N LEU A 364 -30.02 4.61 27.65
CA LEU A 364 -31.04 3.73 27.08
C LEU A 364 -30.62 2.26 27.10
N ALA A 365 -29.35 1.98 26.83
CA ALA A 365 -28.81 0.62 26.78
C ALA A 365 -28.63 -0.01 28.17
N THR A 366 -28.29 0.79 29.19
CA THR A 366 -27.95 0.28 30.54
C THR A 366 -29.02 0.53 31.60
N GLY A 367 -29.98 1.43 31.35
CA GLY A 367 -31.00 1.83 32.32
C GLY A 367 -30.59 2.96 33.27
N SER A 368 -29.39 3.52 33.09
CA SER A 368 -28.85 4.62 33.89
C SER A 368 -29.21 5.99 33.25
N GLY A 369 -30.41 6.50 33.48
CA GLY A 369 -30.67 7.95 33.40
C GLY A 369 -31.02 8.58 32.03
N ALA A 370 -31.48 7.82 31.02
CA ALA A 370 -32.03 8.43 29.81
C ALA A 370 -33.57 8.52 29.85
N ASP A 371 -34.08 9.74 30.07
CA ASP A 371 -35.51 10.04 30.07
C ASP A 371 -36.02 10.37 28.65
N LEU A 372 -37.32 10.17 28.41
CA LEU A 372 -38.00 10.53 27.14
C LEU A 372 -37.69 11.97 26.69
N LYS A 373 -37.60 12.91 27.64
CA LYS A 373 -37.32 14.33 27.37
C LYS A 373 -35.96 14.53 26.72
N SER A 374 -34.94 13.80 27.17
CA SER A 374 -33.58 13.87 26.61
C SER A 374 -33.56 13.35 25.17
N VAL A 375 -34.28 12.26 24.90
CA VAL A 375 -34.45 11.71 23.55
C VAL A 375 -35.16 12.71 22.63
N GLN A 376 -36.25 13.33 23.10
CA GLN A 376 -36.98 14.35 22.35
C GLN A 376 -36.10 15.57 22.02
N ALA A 377 -35.27 16.02 22.96
CA ALA A 377 -34.37 17.15 22.77
C ALA A 377 -33.30 16.87 21.69
N LEU A 378 -32.79 15.64 21.61
CA LEU A 378 -31.83 15.25 20.57
C LEU A 378 -32.49 15.12 19.18
N ILE A 379 -33.73 14.62 19.12
CA ILE A 379 -34.45 14.50 17.84
C ILE A 379 -34.77 15.87 17.23
N THR A 380 -35.13 16.86 18.05
CA THR A 380 -35.42 18.22 17.59
C THR A 380 -34.18 19.05 17.27
N ASN A 381 -33.00 18.59 17.69
CA ASN A 381 -31.75 19.29 17.41
C ASN A 381 -31.37 19.17 15.91
N PRO A 382 -31.23 20.29 15.17
CA PRO A 382 -30.89 20.26 13.75
C PRO A 382 -29.42 19.88 13.48
N ALA A 383 -28.52 19.96 14.47
CA ALA A 383 -27.13 19.56 14.31
C ALA A 383 -26.96 18.03 14.20
N ILE A 384 -27.92 17.27 14.72
CA ILE A 384 -27.87 15.80 14.72
C ILE A 384 -28.42 15.29 13.39
N GLN A 385 -27.63 14.45 12.71
CA GLN A 385 -28.03 13.87 11.43
C GLN A 385 -29.26 12.96 11.56
N PRO A 386 -30.14 12.87 10.53
CA PRO A 386 -31.33 12.00 10.56
C PRO A 386 -31.02 10.55 10.94
N TRP A 387 -29.86 10.04 10.51
CA TRP A 387 -29.39 8.70 10.82
C TRP A 387 -29.23 8.43 12.33
N HIS A 388 -28.65 9.37 13.06
CA HIS A 388 -28.47 9.24 14.51
C HIS A 388 -29.82 9.30 15.26
N LYS A 389 -30.76 10.11 14.75
CA LYS A 389 -32.13 10.18 15.30
C LYS A 389 -32.84 8.83 15.16
N LEU A 390 -32.73 8.18 14.00
CA LEU A 390 -33.29 6.84 13.79
C LEU A 390 -32.72 5.85 14.81
N ARG A 391 -31.40 5.74 14.94
CA ARG A 391 -30.75 4.83 15.89
C ARG A 391 -31.23 5.03 17.32
N LEU A 392 -31.33 6.28 17.75
CA LEU A 392 -31.80 6.63 19.09
C LEU A 392 -33.25 6.17 19.33
N VAL A 393 -34.13 6.36 18.35
CA VAL A 393 -35.53 5.90 18.43
C VAL A 393 -35.61 4.37 18.42
N VAL A 394 -34.78 3.68 17.63
CA VAL A 394 -34.75 2.20 17.64
C VAL A 394 -34.26 1.67 19.00
N LEU A 395 -33.22 2.26 19.61
CA LEU A 395 -32.77 1.90 20.96
C LEU A 395 -33.88 2.10 22.00
N TYR A 396 -34.56 3.25 21.96
CA TYR A 396 -35.68 3.55 22.85
C TYR A 396 -36.82 2.54 22.66
N ALA A 397 -37.16 2.22 21.41
CA ALA A 397 -38.18 1.25 21.07
C ALA A 397 -37.84 -0.14 21.61
N LEU A 398 -36.62 -0.64 21.38
CA LEU A 398 -36.17 -1.95 21.88
C LEU A 398 -36.27 -2.05 23.41
N ARG A 399 -35.95 -0.97 24.13
CA ARG A 399 -35.98 -0.91 25.59
C ARG A 399 -37.40 -0.85 26.17
N TYR A 400 -38.27 -0.04 25.57
CA TYR A 400 -39.58 0.33 26.12
C TYR A 400 -40.78 -0.21 25.34
N GLN A 401 -40.59 -1.13 24.38
CA GLN A 401 -41.65 -1.72 23.55
C GLN A 401 -42.87 -2.24 24.34
N LYS A 402 -42.66 -2.84 25.53
CA LYS A 402 -43.77 -3.37 26.36
C LYS A 402 -44.37 -2.35 27.33
N SER A 403 -43.60 -1.35 27.77
CA SER A 403 -44.00 -0.46 28.88
C SER A 403 -44.43 0.94 28.43
N GLN A 404 -43.92 1.46 27.30
CA GLN A 404 -44.19 2.83 26.84
C GLN A 404 -44.45 2.92 25.32
N ALA A 405 -45.27 2.02 24.77
CA ALA A 405 -45.55 1.95 23.33
C ALA A 405 -46.09 3.27 22.72
N GLN A 406 -46.89 4.04 23.48
CA GLN A 406 -47.40 5.35 23.05
C GLN A 406 -46.28 6.38 22.83
N ASN A 407 -45.25 6.36 23.70
CA ASN A 407 -44.11 7.25 23.57
C ASN A 407 -43.28 6.90 22.33
N VAL A 408 -43.17 5.61 21.97
CA VAL A 408 -42.51 5.18 20.74
C VAL A 408 -43.23 5.76 19.51
N ALA A 409 -44.56 5.70 19.46
CA ALA A 409 -45.34 6.29 18.36
C ALA A 409 -45.13 7.81 18.24
N SER A 410 -45.12 8.51 19.39
CA SER A 410 -44.85 9.94 19.47
C SER A 410 -43.45 10.30 18.93
N LEU A 411 -42.42 9.53 19.32
CA LEU A 411 -41.05 9.73 18.83
C LEU A 411 -40.90 9.46 17.33
N ILE A 412 -41.64 8.48 16.78
CA ILE A 412 -41.65 8.20 15.34
C ILE A 412 -42.20 9.40 14.57
N ASN A 413 -43.30 10.00 15.02
CA ASN A 413 -43.84 11.20 14.40
C ASN A 413 -42.86 12.39 14.53
N LEU A 414 -42.25 12.55 15.71
CA LEU A 414 -41.29 13.62 15.96
C LEU A 414 -40.06 13.53 15.04
N MET A 415 -39.53 12.32 14.80
CA MET A 415 -38.38 12.18 13.89
C MET A 415 -38.74 12.41 12.42
N LEU A 416 -39.97 12.06 12.00
CA LEU A 416 -40.49 12.38 10.66
C LEU A 416 -40.59 13.90 10.43
N GLU A 417 -41.06 14.63 11.44
CA GLU A 417 -41.11 16.10 11.41
C GLU A 417 -39.71 16.74 11.38
N ASN A 418 -38.69 16.03 11.85
CA ASN A 418 -37.31 16.51 12.00
C ASN A 418 -36.32 15.90 11.00
N GLY A 419 -36.81 15.54 9.80
CA GLY A 419 -35.98 15.23 8.63
C GLY A 419 -35.65 13.76 8.38
N VAL A 420 -36.22 12.82 9.14
CA VAL A 420 -36.08 11.37 8.87
C VAL A 420 -37.09 10.95 7.78
N SER A 421 -36.63 10.18 6.80
CA SER A 421 -37.50 9.71 5.72
C SER A 421 -38.56 8.71 6.23
N ARG A 422 -39.70 8.61 5.54
CA ARG A 422 -40.74 7.62 5.90
C ARG A 422 -40.25 6.18 5.75
N GLU A 423 -39.34 5.93 4.81
CA GLU A 423 -38.75 4.61 4.61
C GLU A 423 -37.87 4.22 5.79
N ASP A 424 -37.04 5.15 6.25
CA ASP A 424 -36.19 4.95 7.44
C ASP A 424 -37.01 4.80 8.71
N ALA A 425 -38.08 5.59 8.86
CA ALA A 425 -38.96 5.51 10.01
C ALA A 425 -39.60 4.12 10.19
N ARG A 426 -39.94 3.45 9.08
CA ARG A 426 -40.49 2.09 9.11
C ARG A 426 -39.49 1.06 9.66
N LEU A 427 -38.19 1.31 9.60
CA LEU A 427 -37.18 0.38 10.13
C LEU A 427 -37.33 0.16 11.64
N VAL A 428 -37.93 1.11 12.38
CA VAL A 428 -38.24 0.93 13.80
C VAL A 428 -39.15 -0.28 14.01
N TYR A 429 -40.22 -0.41 13.21
CA TYR A 429 -41.13 -1.55 13.31
C TYR A 429 -40.47 -2.84 12.85
N VAL A 430 -39.69 -2.78 11.77
CA VAL A 430 -38.95 -3.93 11.25
C VAL A 430 -38.00 -4.51 12.31
N VAL A 431 -37.23 -3.66 12.99
CA VAL A 431 -36.30 -4.10 14.05
C VAL A 431 -37.07 -4.70 15.24
N LEU A 432 -38.21 -4.12 15.63
CA LEU A 432 -39.05 -4.70 16.68
C LEU A 432 -39.65 -6.07 16.29
N ASN A 433 -40.07 -6.24 15.05
CA ASN A 433 -40.64 -7.51 14.59
C ASN A 433 -39.58 -8.61 14.38
N ILE A 434 -38.33 -8.24 14.10
CA ILE A 434 -37.23 -9.20 13.87
C ILE A 434 -36.46 -9.52 15.16
N ALA A 435 -36.23 -8.52 16.02
CA ALA A 435 -35.34 -8.60 17.18
C ALA A 435 -35.96 -8.00 18.47
N GLY A 436 -37.28 -7.81 18.48
CA GLY A 436 -38.03 -7.39 19.66
C GLY A 436 -38.02 -8.42 20.79
N SER A 437 -38.57 -8.04 21.93
CA SER A 437 -38.52 -8.86 23.15
C SER A 437 -39.17 -10.23 23.02
N ASP A 438 -40.14 -10.39 22.11
CA ASP A 438 -40.85 -11.65 21.92
C ASP A 438 -40.13 -12.61 20.96
N GLN A 439 -39.16 -12.10 20.19
CA GLN A 439 -38.31 -12.92 19.31
C GLN A 439 -37.02 -13.36 20.00
N ARG A 440 -36.61 -12.67 21.08
CA ARG A 440 -35.36 -12.92 21.79
C ARG A 440 -35.52 -14.00 22.87
N GLN A 441 -34.44 -14.74 23.11
CA GLN A 441 -34.43 -15.80 24.13
C GLN A 441 -34.34 -15.26 25.56
N GLU A 442 -33.47 -14.27 25.75
CA GLU A 442 -33.16 -13.70 27.06
C GLU A 442 -33.54 -12.22 27.09
N ASP A 443 -33.96 -11.75 28.27
CA ASP A 443 -34.25 -10.34 28.46
C ASP A 443 -32.95 -9.55 28.65
N LEU A 444 -32.47 -9.00 27.53
CA LEU A 444 -31.33 -8.09 27.41
C LEU A 444 -31.33 -6.95 28.45
N PHE A 445 -32.50 -6.53 28.95
CA PHE A 445 -32.65 -5.42 29.90
C PHE A 445 -33.11 -5.84 31.31
N SER A 446 -33.05 -7.13 31.64
CA SER A 446 -33.51 -7.65 32.92
C SER A 446 -32.67 -7.14 34.11
N ALA A 447 -33.33 -7.01 35.27
CA ALA A 447 -32.67 -6.64 36.53
C ALA A 447 -31.60 -7.64 36.97
N GLU A 448 -31.71 -8.92 36.60
CA GLU A 448 -30.68 -9.94 36.86
C GLU A 448 -29.38 -9.67 36.07
N ALA A 449 -29.48 -9.17 34.83
CA ALA A 449 -28.31 -8.73 34.05
C ALA A 449 -27.64 -7.49 34.65
N LEU A 450 -28.43 -6.57 35.24
CA LEU A 450 -27.96 -5.40 35.98
C LEU A 450 -27.30 -5.75 37.32
N LEU A 451 -27.84 -6.71 38.08
CA LEU A 451 -27.26 -7.20 39.34
C LEU A 451 -26.02 -8.09 39.12
N ALA A 452 -25.95 -8.81 38.00
CA ALA A 452 -24.76 -9.56 37.60
C ALA A 452 -23.57 -8.62 37.30
N LYS A 453 -23.81 -7.39 36.82
CA LYS A 453 -22.76 -6.35 36.67
C LYS A 453 -22.10 -5.96 38.00
N GLY A 454 -22.81 -6.02 39.12
CA GLY A 454 -22.27 -5.74 40.46
C GLY A 454 -21.36 -6.84 41.01
N ARG A 455 -21.38 -8.04 40.42
CA ARG A 455 -20.60 -9.23 40.84
C ARG A 455 -19.64 -9.74 39.77
N SER A 456 -19.55 -9.09 38.60
CA SER A 456 -18.77 -9.59 37.46
C SER A 456 -17.27 -9.38 37.70
N ALA A 457 -16.50 -10.48 37.56
CA ALA A 457 -15.03 -10.46 37.63
C ALA A 457 -14.38 -9.68 36.47
N LEU A 458 -15.17 -9.26 35.48
CA LEU A 458 -14.75 -8.46 34.33
C LEU A 458 -14.64 -6.96 34.63
N LYS A 459 -14.97 -6.52 35.86
CA LYS A 459 -14.66 -5.16 36.34
C LYS A 459 -13.15 -4.86 36.41
N GLY A 460 -12.30 -5.89 36.26
CA GLY A 460 -10.84 -5.79 36.20
C GLY A 460 -10.25 -5.50 34.81
N LEU A 461 -11.08 -5.45 33.76
CA LEU A 461 -10.65 -5.05 32.42
C LEU A 461 -10.20 -3.59 32.47
N LYS A 462 -8.88 -3.35 32.47
CA LYS A 462 -8.24 -2.02 32.55
C LYS A 462 -9.03 -0.93 31.81
N GLY A 463 -9.56 0.02 32.57
CA GLY A 463 -10.20 1.23 32.07
C GLY A 463 -10.94 1.94 33.20
N VAL A 464 -10.75 3.26 33.33
CA VAL A 464 -11.57 4.08 34.22
C VAL A 464 -13.02 3.99 33.75
N GLU A 465 -13.99 3.81 34.66
CA GLU A 465 -15.42 3.79 34.32
C GLU A 465 -15.75 5.08 33.54
N ASN A 466 -16.07 4.92 32.25
CA ASN A 466 -16.38 6.02 31.34
C ASN A 466 -17.89 6.01 31.08
N VAL A 467 -18.54 7.16 31.23
CA VAL A 467 -19.98 7.36 30.97
C VAL A 467 -20.37 6.89 29.56
N TYR A 468 -19.47 7.00 28.60
CA TYR A 468 -19.69 6.62 27.20
C TYR A 468 -19.51 5.12 26.91
N MET A 469 -19.08 4.30 27.87
CA MET A 469 -18.77 2.88 27.68
C MET A 469 -19.36 1.98 28.79
N GLN A 470 -20.53 2.32 29.32
CA GLN A 470 -21.20 1.55 30.38
C GLN A 470 -21.85 0.25 29.88
N HIS A 471 -22.22 0.22 28.60
CA HIS A 471 -22.79 -0.94 27.95
C HIS A 471 -21.73 -2.03 27.79
N THR A 472 -22.13 -3.27 28.05
CA THR A 472 -21.31 -4.46 27.81
C THR A 472 -22.08 -5.38 26.88
N PRO A 473 -21.50 -5.80 25.74
CA PRO A 473 -22.18 -6.70 24.80
C PRO A 473 -22.70 -7.97 25.47
N HIS A 474 -23.84 -8.49 25.01
CA HIS A 474 -24.46 -9.70 25.58
C HIS A 474 -23.52 -10.93 25.51
N LEU A 475 -22.64 -10.95 24.49
CA LEU A 475 -21.58 -11.95 24.35
C LEU A 475 -20.71 -12.08 25.62
N ALA A 476 -20.40 -10.98 26.30
CA ALA A 476 -19.56 -11.02 27.50
C ALA A 476 -20.21 -11.85 28.62
N GLN A 477 -21.51 -11.68 28.83
CA GLN A 477 -22.28 -12.43 29.83
C GLN A 477 -22.39 -13.92 29.44
N THR A 478 -22.58 -14.20 28.15
CA THR A 478 -22.61 -15.57 27.63
C THR A 478 -21.28 -16.29 27.89
N LEU A 479 -20.15 -15.62 27.62
CA LEU A 479 -18.81 -16.16 27.87
C LEU A 479 -18.51 -16.31 29.37
N GLU A 480 -18.94 -15.37 30.21
CA GLU A 480 -18.80 -15.48 31.67
C GLU A 480 -19.56 -16.70 32.21
N ASN A 481 -20.79 -16.92 31.75
CA ASN A 481 -21.58 -18.10 32.10
C ASN A 481 -20.94 -19.39 31.58
N LEU A 482 -20.36 -19.37 30.38
CA LEU A 482 -19.61 -20.49 29.83
C LEU A 482 -18.40 -20.85 30.70
N PHE A 483 -17.57 -19.87 31.06
CA PHE A 483 -16.37 -20.10 31.88
C PHE A 483 -16.68 -20.59 33.28
N LYS A 484 -17.81 -20.18 33.85
CA LYS A 484 -18.29 -20.63 35.16
C LYS A 484 -19.01 -22.00 35.10
N GLY A 485 -19.14 -22.63 33.92
CA GLY A 485 -19.93 -23.86 33.76
C GLY A 485 -21.42 -23.68 34.04
N ARG A 486 -21.93 -22.45 33.91
CA ARG A 486 -23.32 -22.04 34.20
C ARG A 486 -24.15 -21.76 32.95
N LEU A 487 -23.56 -21.93 31.75
CA LEU A 487 -24.29 -21.76 30.50
C LEU A 487 -25.30 -22.90 30.34
N ARG A 488 -26.59 -22.56 30.46
CA ARG A 488 -27.70 -23.53 30.53
C ARG A 488 -27.91 -24.25 29.20
N ASP A 489 -28.18 -25.56 29.26
CA ASP A 489 -28.51 -26.35 28.07
C ASP A 489 -29.91 -26.05 27.53
N THR A 490 -30.78 -25.43 28.34
CA THR A 490 -32.10 -24.97 27.89
C THR A 490 -32.02 -23.81 26.91
N THR A 491 -30.99 -22.95 27.05
CA THR A 491 -30.75 -21.78 26.20
C THR A 491 -29.72 -22.07 25.11
N HIS A 492 -28.67 -22.82 25.45
CA HIS A 492 -27.58 -23.16 24.54
C HIS A 492 -27.32 -24.67 24.51
N PRO A 493 -28.21 -25.50 23.95
CA PRO A 493 -28.04 -26.94 23.92
C PRO A 493 -26.80 -27.36 23.10
N PHE A 494 -26.28 -28.54 23.41
CA PHE A 494 -25.35 -29.26 22.53
C PHE A 494 -26.11 -29.89 21.36
N LEU A 495 -25.48 -29.95 20.18
CA LEU A 495 -26.10 -30.53 18.99
C LEU A 495 -26.20 -32.06 19.08
N ASP A 496 -25.09 -32.73 19.41
CA ASP A 496 -25.08 -34.11 19.90
C ASP A 496 -25.05 -34.09 21.42
N GLY A 497 -25.72 -35.05 22.07
CA GLY A 497 -25.69 -35.22 23.52
C GLY A 497 -24.28 -35.51 24.03
N ALA A 498 -23.48 -34.46 24.22
CA ALA A 498 -22.20 -34.54 24.88
C ALA A 498 -22.50 -35.01 26.31
N GLY A 499 -22.04 -36.22 26.68
CA GLY A 499 -22.51 -36.97 27.85
C GLY A 499 -22.62 -36.16 29.16
N PRO A 500 -23.21 -36.71 30.23
CA PRO A 500 -23.78 -35.97 31.37
C PRO A 500 -22.87 -34.94 32.07
N ASN A 501 -21.55 -35.01 31.88
CA ASN A 501 -20.56 -34.10 32.46
C ASN A 501 -19.94 -33.10 31.46
N ALA A 502 -20.33 -33.09 30.20
CA ALA A 502 -19.73 -32.22 29.17
C ALA A 502 -20.00 -30.73 29.43
N GLY A 503 -21.17 -30.38 29.99
CA GLY A 503 -21.50 -28.99 30.38
C GLY A 503 -20.72 -28.47 31.58
N LEU A 504 -20.14 -29.36 32.40
CA LEU A 504 -19.34 -29.03 33.59
C LEU A 504 -17.86 -28.83 33.25
N GLN A 505 -17.39 -29.35 32.11
CA GLN A 505 -16.01 -29.21 31.68
C GLN A 505 -15.77 -27.85 31.05
N ARG A 506 -14.74 -27.16 31.53
CA ARG A 506 -14.31 -25.88 30.98
C ARG A 506 -13.57 -26.11 29.65
N PRO A 507 -14.02 -25.55 28.52
CA PRO A 507 -13.34 -25.71 27.24
C PRO A 507 -11.99 -24.97 27.23
N GLY A 508 -10.96 -25.62 26.67
CA GLY A 508 -9.65 -24.99 26.46
C GLY A 508 -9.62 -24.05 25.25
N ASP A 509 -10.39 -24.37 24.21
CA ASP A 509 -10.53 -23.57 22.99
C ASP A 509 -12.01 -23.34 22.71
N VAL A 510 -12.40 -22.08 22.47
CA VAL A 510 -13.78 -21.72 22.10
C VAL A 510 -13.75 -20.87 20.83
N ILE A 511 -14.47 -21.34 19.82
CA ILE A 511 -14.72 -20.62 18.56
C ILE A 511 -16.17 -20.13 18.62
N ILE A 512 -16.37 -18.83 18.49
CA ILE A 512 -17.67 -18.18 18.53
C ILE A 512 -18.01 -17.73 17.12
N PHE A 513 -19.16 -18.15 16.60
CA PHE A 513 -19.65 -17.73 15.30
C PHE A 513 -20.98 -16.99 15.44
N MET A 514 -21.01 -15.72 15.06
CA MET A 514 -22.20 -14.88 15.08
C MET A 514 -22.88 -14.84 13.70
N VAL A 515 -24.03 -15.48 13.60
CA VAL A 515 -24.94 -15.39 12.45
C VAL A 515 -25.49 -13.96 12.39
N GLY A 516 -25.42 -13.31 11.23
CA GLY A 516 -25.79 -11.89 11.10
C GLY A 516 -24.69 -10.92 11.53
N GLY A 517 -23.46 -11.40 11.73
CA GLY A 517 -22.27 -10.57 11.82
C GLY A 517 -21.86 -10.16 13.23
N THR A 518 -20.58 -9.89 13.40
CA THR A 518 -19.94 -9.45 14.65
C THR A 518 -19.73 -7.94 14.67
N THR A 519 -19.36 -7.38 15.82
CA THR A 519 -18.97 -5.97 15.96
C THR A 519 -17.56 -5.85 16.53
N TYR A 520 -16.89 -4.71 16.31
CA TYR A 520 -15.61 -4.44 16.96
C TYR A 520 -15.72 -4.27 18.49
N ALA A 521 -16.91 -3.94 19.01
CA ALA A 521 -17.18 -3.93 20.45
C ALA A 521 -17.02 -5.33 21.06
N GLU A 522 -17.62 -6.34 20.43
CA GLU A 522 -17.49 -7.75 20.84
C GLU A 522 -16.07 -8.28 20.63
N ALA A 523 -15.44 -7.91 19.51
CA ALA A 523 -14.04 -8.25 19.25
C ALA A 523 -13.11 -7.72 20.35
N ARG A 524 -13.35 -6.51 20.85
CA ARG A 524 -12.61 -5.95 22.00
C ARG A 524 -12.79 -6.79 23.25
N VAL A 525 -14.02 -7.20 23.58
CA VAL A 525 -14.28 -8.07 24.75
C VAL A 525 -13.47 -9.36 24.64
N VAL A 526 -13.51 -10.01 23.47
CA VAL A 526 -12.77 -11.26 23.21
C VAL A 526 -11.26 -11.05 23.29
N ALA A 527 -10.75 -9.95 22.72
CA ALA A 527 -9.32 -9.62 22.76
C ALA A 527 -8.83 -9.39 24.20
N LEU A 528 -9.58 -8.63 25.01
CA LEU A 528 -9.20 -8.38 26.40
C LEU A 528 -9.28 -9.66 27.26
N LEU A 529 -10.30 -10.50 27.06
CA LEU A 529 -10.41 -11.79 27.73
C LEU A 529 -9.21 -12.71 27.42
N ASN A 530 -8.75 -12.71 26.16
CA ASN A 530 -7.55 -13.45 25.76
C ASN A 530 -6.27 -12.87 26.40
N GLN A 531 -6.15 -11.55 26.52
CA GLN A 531 -5.01 -10.90 27.20
C GLN A 531 -4.96 -11.24 28.70
N GLU A 532 -6.11 -11.26 29.37
CA GLU A 532 -6.22 -11.69 30.77
C GLU A 532 -5.89 -13.17 30.95
N ALA A 533 -6.28 -14.03 30.01
CA ALA A 533 -5.98 -15.45 30.06
C ALA A 533 -4.45 -15.72 29.99
N THR A 534 -3.69 -14.84 29.34
CA THR A 534 -2.22 -14.94 29.24
C THR A 534 -1.44 -14.33 30.42
N SER A 535 -2.05 -13.44 31.22
CA SER A 535 -1.34 -12.69 32.26
C SER A 535 -1.21 -13.42 33.61
N GLY A 536 -1.62 -14.68 33.70
CA GLY A 536 -1.33 -15.58 34.83
C GLY A 536 -2.05 -15.25 36.16
N GLY A 537 -2.92 -14.24 36.18
CA GLY A 537 -3.73 -13.91 37.37
C GLY A 537 -4.86 -14.93 37.62
N PRO A 538 -5.49 -14.92 38.82
CA PRO A 538 -6.68 -15.72 39.10
C PRO A 538 -7.91 -15.14 38.39
N SER A 539 -7.92 -15.17 37.05
CA SER A 539 -9.05 -14.73 36.23
C SER A 539 -9.97 -15.89 35.89
N ALA A 540 -11.27 -15.60 35.79
CA ALA A 540 -12.26 -16.54 35.30
C ALA A 540 -11.96 -17.04 33.87
N SER A 541 -11.10 -16.38 33.09
CA SER A 541 -10.68 -16.76 31.72
C SER A 541 -9.36 -17.56 31.62
N ALA A 542 -8.67 -17.81 32.74
CA ALA A 542 -7.37 -18.49 32.76
C ALA A 542 -7.37 -19.86 32.03
N GLY A 543 -6.51 -19.98 31.01
CA GLY A 543 -6.32 -21.22 30.24
C GLY A 543 -7.29 -21.47 29.08
N THR A 544 -8.27 -20.59 28.84
CA THR A 544 -9.18 -20.70 27.68
C THR A 544 -8.80 -19.71 26.58
N ARG A 545 -8.68 -20.17 25.33
CA ARG A 545 -8.43 -19.32 24.15
C ARG A 545 -9.71 -19.10 23.37
N LEU A 546 -10.03 -17.85 23.09
CA LEU A 546 -11.23 -17.45 22.35
C LEU A 546 -10.90 -17.00 20.93
N LEU A 547 -11.76 -17.37 19.99
CA LEU A 547 -11.77 -16.86 18.62
C LEU A 547 -13.19 -16.42 18.27
N LEU A 548 -13.33 -15.17 17.83
CA LEU A 548 -14.61 -14.64 17.35
C LEU A 548 -14.63 -14.60 15.83
N GLY A 549 -15.78 -14.91 15.25
CA GLY A 549 -16.07 -14.54 13.87
C GLY A 549 -17.54 -14.50 13.58
N GLY A 550 -17.87 -14.10 12.36
CA GLY A 550 -19.25 -14.00 11.90
C GLY A 550 -19.31 -13.87 10.38
N THR A 551 -20.53 -13.75 9.86
CA THR A 551 -20.77 -13.57 8.43
C THR A 551 -20.05 -12.33 7.87
N CYS A 552 -20.09 -11.24 8.64
CA CYS A 552 -19.40 -9.98 8.37
C CYS A 552 -19.09 -9.24 9.69
N ILE A 553 -18.44 -8.08 9.60
CA ILE A 553 -18.28 -7.14 10.71
C ILE A 553 -19.18 -5.94 10.45
N HIS A 554 -20.03 -5.62 11.41
CA HIS A 554 -20.99 -4.53 11.34
C HIS A 554 -20.55 -3.30 12.12
N ASN A 555 -20.78 -2.14 11.50
CA ASN A 555 -21.10 -0.87 12.14
C ASN A 555 -22.63 -0.65 12.14
N SER A 556 -23.10 0.46 12.72
CA SER A 556 -24.54 0.74 12.80
C SER A 556 -25.22 0.87 11.43
N SER A 557 -24.54 1.46 10.43
CA SER A 557 -25.05 1.60 9.06
C SER A 557 -25.23 0.28 8.34
N SER A 558 -24.18 -0.53 8.26
CA SER A 558 -24.24 -1.85 7.62
C SER A 558 -25.23 -2.81 8.30
N PHE A 559 -25.41 -2.71 9.62
CA PHE A 559 -26.40 -3.51 10.34
C PHE A 559 -27.84 -3.12 9.95
N LEU A 560 -28.16 -1.83 9.96
CA LEU A 560 -29.48 -1.36 9.58
C LEU A 560 -29.75 -1.54 8.07
N ASP A 561 -28.74 -1.44 7.21
CA ASP A 561 -28.87 -1.74 5.78
C ASP A 561 -29.13 -3.23 5.53
N MET A 562 -28.50 -4.14 6.29
CA MET A 562 -28.83 -5.56 6.27
C MET A 562 -30.30 -5.77 6.64
N VAL A 563 -30.78 -5.14 7.72
CA VAL A 563 -32.17 -5.26 8.16
C VAL A 563 -33.13 -4.68 7.12
N ARG A 564 -32.83 -3.51 6.55
CA ARG A 564 -33.62 -2.87 5.49
C ARG A 564 -33.76 -3.78 4.27
N THR A 565 -32.63 -4.35 3.83
CA THR A 565 -32.58 -5.23 2.67
C THR A 565 -33.34 -6.53 2.94
N ALA A 566 -33.13 -7.14 4.09
CA ALA A 566 -33.84 -8.37 4.48
C ALA A 566 -35.36 -8.17 4.53
N ALA A 567 -35.81 -7.04 5.07
CA ALA A 567 -37.22 -6.72 5.19
C ALA A 567 -37.95 -6.64 3.85
N SER A 568 -37.25 -6.27 2.77
CA SER A 568 -37.85 -6.20 1.42
C SER A 568 -38.34 -7.56 0.90
N ASN A 569 -37.77 -8.66 1.41
CA ASN A 569 -38.15 -10.03 1.07
C ASN A 569 -39.14 -10.66 2.07
N PHE A 570 -39.48 -9.94 3.14
CA PHE A 570 -40.38 -10.43 4.19
C PHE A 570 -41.82 -10.00 3.92
N PRO A 571 -42.82 -10.66 4.55
CA PRO A 571 -44.21 -10.26 4.43
C PRO A 571 -44.43 -8.81 4.89
N ALA A 572 -45.39 -8.12 4.26
CA ALA A 572 -45.70 -6.71 4.56
C ALA A 572 -45.99 -6.44 6.05
N SER A 573 -46.45 -7.45 6.79
CA SER A 573 -46.67 -7.39 8.24
C SER A 573 -45.41 -7.03 9.06
N VAL A 574 -44.20 -7.24 8.52
CA VAL A 574 -42.96 -6.84 9.22
C VAL A 574 -42.82 -5.32 9.35
N TYR A 575 -43.46 -4.58 8.45
CA TYR A 575 -43.50 -3.11 8.46
C TYR A 575 -44.65 -2.55 9.30
N GLU A 576 -45.52 -3.41 9.81
CA GLU A 576 -46.64 -3.04 10.66
C GLU A 576 -46.22 -3.06 12.15
N PRO A 577 -46.92 -2.31 13.02
CA PRO A 577 -46.69 -2.38 14.46
C PRO A 577 -46.83 -3.82 15.00
N PRO A 578 -45.98 -4.25 15.95
CA PRO A 578 -46.08 -5.59 16.53
C PRO A 578 -47.47 -5.90 17.11
N PRO A 579 -47.94 -7.17 17.04
CA PRO A 579 -49.22 -7.58 17.59
C PRO A 579 -49.25 -7.33 19.11
N GLY A 580 -50.15 -6.43 19.56
CA GLY A 580 -50.21 -5.90 20.93
C GLY A 580 -49.99 -4.38 21.03
N SER A 581 -49.43 -3.76 19.99
CA SER A 581 -49.22 -2.31 19.86
C SER A 581 -50.14 -1.64 18.81
N ALA A 582 -50.95 -2.46 18.11
CA ALA A 582 -51.73 -2.09 16.93
C ALA A 582 -52.79 -0.98 17.16
N ASN A 583 -53.27 -0.78 18.39
CA ASN A 583 -54.25 0.26 18.70
C ASN A 583 -53.62 1.65 18.97
N SER A 584 -52.28 1.77 18.94
CA SER A 584 -51.55 2.97 19.39
C SER A 584 -50.49 3.52 18.42
N MET A 585 -50.20 2.82 17.31
CA MET A 585 -49.10 3.17 16.41
C MET A 585 -49.60 3.42 14.97
N PRO A 586 -49.17 4.52 14.31
CA PRO A 586 -49.67 4.91 12.99
C PRO A 586 -49.13 4.03 11.84
N SER A 587 -50.00 3.68 10.88
CA SER A 587 -49.61 2.98 9.63
C SER A 587 -49.05 3.97 8.58
N LEU A 588 -47.88 3.69 8.00
CA LEU A 588 -47.23 4.53 6.97
C LEU A 588 -47.38 3.87 5.58
N ASN A 589 -48.15 4.43 4.62
CA ASN A 589 -48.35 3.92 3.24
C ASN A 589 -47.72 4.85 2.16
N LEU A 590 -47.21 4.30 1.04
CA LEU A 590 -46.74 5.08 -0.13
C LEU A 590 -46.84 4.31 -1.48
N ASN A 591 -47.19 5.02 -2.56
CA ASN A 591 -47.35 4.56 -3.96
C ASN A 591 -46.46 5.46 -4.87
N LEU A 592 -45.73 4.91 -5.86
CA LEU A 592 -44.78 5.65 -6.74
C LEU A 592 -45.04 5.36 -8.23
N GLY A 593 -44.99 6.38 -9.10
CA GLY A 593 -45.21 6.30 -10.56
C GLY A 593 -44.08 6.92 -11.39
N GLY A 594 -43.86 6.41 -12.61
CA GLY A 594 -42.75 6.75 -13.53
C GLY A 594 -43.13 7.59 -14.77
N VAL A 595 -42.11 8.07 -15.51
CA VAL A 595 -42.21 9.03 -16.63
C VAL A 595 -41.61 8.43 -17.93
N ASN A 596 -42.27 8.64 -19.08
CA ASN A 596 -41.80 8.30 -20.43
C ASN A 596 -41.44 9.55 -21.26
N THR A 597 -40.48 9.39 -22.18
CA THR A 597 -40.08 10.34 -23.24
C THR A 597 -40.74 9.99 -24.60
N MET A 598 -40.93 10.97 -25.49
CA MET A 598 -41.35 10.77 -26.89
C MET A 598 -40.31 11.36 -27.86
N GLU A 599 -39.99 10.61 -28.91
CA GLU A 599 -39.30 11.06 -30.13
C GLU A 599 -40.32 11.58 -31.17
N ASP A 600 -39.90 12.45 -32.09
CA ASP A 600 -40.72 12.78 -33.25
C ASP A 600 -39.92 13.07 -34.54
N VAL A 601 -40.62 12.81 -35.65
CA VAL A 601 -40.20 12.52 -37.03
C VAL A 601 -39.66 13.72 -37.84
N LYS A 602 -38.74 13.45 -38.79
CA LYS A 602 -38.02 14.43 -39.64
C LYS A 602 -38.67 14.65 -41.02
N VAL A 603 -38.74 15.90 -41.49
CA VAL A 603 -39.13 16.30 -42.87
C VAL A 603 -38.03 17.17 -43.51
N LYS A 604 -37.71 16.94 -44.80
CA LYS A 604 -36.57 17.56 -45.52
C LYS A 604 -36.86 18.97 -46.04
N THR A 605 -35.87 19.87 -46.00
CA THR A 605 -35.93 21.24 -46.57
C THR A 605 -34.66 21.63 -47.37
N ARG A 606 -34.80 22.59 -48.30
CA ARG A 606 -33.75 23.09 -49.22
C ARG A 606 -32.53 23.74 -48.52
N THR A 607 -32.65 24.12 -47.25
CA THR A 607 -31.55 24.65 -46.42
C THR A 607 -30.46 23.60 -46.14
N GLY A 608 -30.82 22.31 -46.13
CA GLY A 608 -29.87 21.22 -45.93
C GLY A 608 -28.82 21.09 -47.05
N ALA A 609 -29.13 21.53 -48.28
CA ALA A 609 -28.19 21.45 -49.40
C ALA A 609 -26.98 22.38 -49.24
N LEU A 610 -27.18 23.60 -48.71
CA LEU A 610 -26.11 24.56 -48.45
C LEU A 610 -25.21 24.10 -47.29
N LEU A 611 -25.83 23.57 -46.22
CA LEU A 611 -25.11 22.97 -45.09
C LEU A 611 -24.26 21.77 -45.51
N THR A 612 -24.73 20.98 -46.48
CA THR A 612 -23.97 19.82 -46.99
C THR A 612 -22.69 20.26 -47.71
N ILE A 613 -22.70 21.38 -48.45
CA ILE A 613 -21.51 21.89 -49.13
C ILE A 613 -20.47 22.40 -48.13
N ILE A 614 -20.91 23.12 -47.09
CA ILE A 614 -20.02 23.61 -46.02
C ILE A 614 -19.44 22.44 -45.22
N ALA A 615 -20.27 21.43 -44.89
CA ALA A 615 -19.84 20.22 -44.23
C ALA A 615 -18.78 19.46 -45.05
N ALA A 616 -18.96 19.36 -46.37
CA ALA A 616 -17.99 18.72 -47.26
C ALA A 616 -16.62 19.44 -47.28
N ALA A 617 -16.62 20.78 -47.26
CA ALA A 617 -15.38 21.57 -47.20
C ALA A 617 -14.61 21.38 -45.88
N ILE A 618 -15.32 21.33 -44.76
CA ILE A 618 -14.73 21.09 -43.43
C ILE A 618 -14.15 19.67 -43.35
N ILE A 619 -14.90 18.66 -43.81
CA ILE A 619 -14.43 17.28 -43.90
C ILE A 619 -13.13 17.19 -44.69
N LEU A 620 -13.05 17.87 -45.85
CA LEU A 620 -11.84 17.88 -46.67
C LEU A 620 -10.63 18.48 -45.93
N SER A 621 -10.81 19.61 -45.24
CA SER A 621 -9.72 20.25 -44.48
C SER A 621 -9.20 19.38 -43.33
N PHE A 622 -10.09 18.80 -42.51
CA PHE A 622 -9.68 17.99 -41.37
C PHE A 622 -9.09 16.66 -41.78
N THR A 623 -9.60 16.05 -42.86
CA THR A 623 -8.98 14.84 -43.44
C THR A 623 -7.57 15.13 -43.97
N THR A 624 -7.33 16.34 -44.50
CA THR A 624 -6.00 16.74 -44.95
C THR A 624 -5.03 16.94 -43.78
N ILE A 625 -5.49 17.53 -42.67
CA ILE A 625 -4.69 17.67 -41.44
C ILE A 625 -4.36 16.29 -40.87
N GLU A 626 -5.35 15.39 -40.79
CA GLU A 626 -5.17 14.02 -40.31
C GLU A 626 -4.17 13.24 -41.17
N PHE A 627 -4.14 13.49 -42.48
CA PHE A 627 -3.16 12.87 -43.38
C PHE A 627 -1.72 13.34 -43.09
N PHE A 628 -1.53 14.63 -42.77
CA PHE A 628 -0.22 15.12 -42.34
C PHE A 628 0.19 14.55 -40.98
N ASP A 629 -0.74 14.41 -40.05
CA ASP A 629 -0.50 13.84 -38.73
C ASP A 629 -0.11 12.35 -38.81
N TYR A 630 -0.80 11.58 -39.66
CA TYR A 630 -0.48 10.18 -39.98
C TYR A 630 0.95 9.99 -40.53
N ARG A 631 1.51 10.99 -41.21
CA ARG A 631 2.88 10.95 -41.74
C ARG A 631 3.94 11.39 -40.73
N ARG A 632 3.55 11.96 -39.60
CA ARG A 632 4.47 12.42 -38.55
C ARG A 632 4.91 11.24 -37.68
N VAL A 633 6.18 11.25 -37.29
CA VAL A 633 6.74 10.30 -36.32
C VAL A 633 6.70 10.96 -34.94
N PHE A 634 6.14 10.25 -33.96
CA PHE A 634 6.05 10.69 -32.58
C PHE A 634 7.01 9.88 -31.71
N VAL A 635 7.52 10.49 -30.64
CA VAL A 635 8.35 9.80 -29.65
C VAL A 635 7.53 9.65 -28.38
N ASP A 636 7.04 8.45 -28.13
CA ASP A 636 6.32 8.12 -26.92
C ASP A 636 7.31 7.81 -25.79
N THR A 637 7.26 8.61 -24.73
CA THR A 637 8.10 8.43 -23.55
C THR A 637 7.31 7.69 -22.48
N SER A 638 7.81 6.53 -22.07
CA SER A 638 7.20 5.69 -21.03
C SER A 638 8.22 5.38 -19.94
N ILE A 639 7.77 5.29 -18.69
CA ILE A 639 8.61 4.90 -17.56
C ILE A 639 8.26 3.45 -17.22
N VAL A 640 9.26 2.57 -17.31
CA VAL A 640 9.14 1.14 -17.02
C VAL A 640 10.09 0.78 -15.90
N VAL A 641 9.83 -0.29 -15.17
CA VAL A 641 10.80 -0.80 -14.18
C VAL A 641 11.99 -1.42 -14.91
N ASP A 642 13.20 -1.00 -14.55
CA ASP A 642 14.42 -1.53 -15.12
C ASP A 642 14.65 -2.98 -14.63
N ARG A 643 14.59 -3.95 -15.55
CA ARG A 643 14.70 -5.39 -15.26
C ARG A 643 16.11 -5.93 -15.45
N SER A 644 17.06 -5.13 -15.95
CA SER A 644 18.43 -5.56 -16.14
C SER A 644 19.18 -5.60 -14.80
N ARG A 645 19.16 -6.74 -14.11
CA ARG A 645 19.97 -6.99 -12.92
C ARG A 645 21.27 -7.69 -13.31
N GLY A 646 22.39 -7.20 -12.81
CA GLY A 646 23.72 -7.80 -13.03
C GLY A 646 24.46 -7.33 -14.29
N GLU A 647 23.92 -6.34 -15.01
CA GLU A 647 24.68 -5.66 -16.08
C GLU A 647 25.79 -4.76 -15.50
N LYS A 648 26.80 -4.48 -16.31
CA LYS A 648 27.85 -3.51 -16.00
C LYS A 648 27.58 -2.20 -16.73
N LEU A 649 27.96 -1.10 -16.09
CA LEU A 649 27.93 0.25 -16.65
C LEU A 649 29.36 0.72 -16.91
N THR A 650 29.53 1.60 -17.88
CA THR A 650 30.84 2.25 -18.11
C THR A 650 30.76 3.71 -17.67
N VAL A 651 31.68 4.14 -16.83
CA VAL A 651 31.83 5.53 -16.40
C VAL A 651 32.98 6.14 -17.19
N ASN A 652 32.66 7.13 -18.01
CA ASN A 652 33.61 7.88 -18.80
C ASN A 652 33.89 9.21 -18.09
N MET A 653 35.14 9.47 -17.74
CA MET A 653 35.52 10.65 -16.95
C MET A 653 36.79 11.30 -17.50
N ASN A 654 36.85 12.63 -17.36
CA ASN A 654 38.04 13.45 -17.64
C ASN A 654 38.10 14.56 -16.58
N ILE A 655 39.03 14.43 -15.62
CA ILE A 655 39.12 15.28 -14.43
C ILE A 655 40.57 15.70 -14.21
N THR A 656 40.78 17.02 -14.15
CA THR A 656 42.09 17.63 -13.88
C THR A 656 42.23 18.06 -12.42
N PHE A 657 43.30 17.63 -11.76
CA PHE A 657 43.74 18.03 -10.42
C PHE A 657 45.03 18.86 -10.52
N PRO A 658 44.98 20.21 -10.49
CA PRO A 658 46.14 21.05 -10.76
C PRO A 658 47.27 21.00 -9.73
N ARG A 659 46.99 20.54 -8.50
CA ARG A 659 47.93 20.59 -7.35
C ARG A 659 48.15 19.23 -6.70
N VAL A 660 47.74 18.15 -7.37
CA VAL A 660 47.91 16.77 -6.91
C VAL A 660 48.77 16.02 -7.94
N PRO A 661 49.97 15.55 -7.56
CA PRO A 661 50.81 14.75 -8.45
C PRO A 661 50.17 13.41 -8.83
N CYS A 662 50.37 12.95 -10.07
CA CYS A 662 49.74 11.71 -10.57
C CYS A 662 50.10 10.45 -9.78
N TYR A 663 51.29 10.39 -9.17
CA TYR A 663 51.71 9.24 -8.36
C TYR A 663 50.95 9.14 -7.02
N LEU A 664 50.42 10.26 -6.52
CA LEU A 664 49.71 10.32 -5.23
C LEU A 664 48.21 10.07 -5.40
N LEU A 665 47.67 10.34 -6.59
CA LEU A 665 46.26 10.20 -6.89
C LEU A 665 45.90 8.76 -7.27
N SER A 666 45.10 8.11 -6.43
CA SER A 666 44.52 6.79 -6.70
C SER A 666 43.06 6.90 -7.12
N LEU A 667 42.62 5.98 -7.98
CA LEU A 667 41.23 5.85 -8.41
C LEU A 667 40.70 4.51 -7.89
N ASP A 668 39.76 4.58 -6.96
CA ASP A 668 39.18 3.42 -6.30
C ASP A 668 37.67 3.38 -6.54
N VAL A 669 37.14 2.19 -6.80
CA VAL A 669 35.70 1.92 -6.94
C VAL A 669 35.27 0.91 -5.89
N MET A 670 34.18 1.21 -5.20
CA MET A 670 33.54 0.33 -4.21
C MET A 670 32.05 0.27 -4.46
N ASP A 671 31.48 -0.92 -4.47
CA ASP A 671 30.03 -1.12 -4.57
C ASP A 671 29.41 -1.75 -3.31
N ILE A 672 28.08 -1.72 -3.22
CA ILE A 672 27.34 -2.32 -2.09
C ILE A 672 27.45 -3.84 -2.02
N SER A 673 27.90 -4.51 -3.09
CA SER A 673 28.13 -5.95 -3.08
C SER A 673 29.45 -6.33 -2.42
N GLY A 674 30.25 -5.33 -2.04
CA GLY A 674 31.57 -5.50 -1.44
C GLY A 674 32.69 -5.72 -2.45
N GLU A 675 32.40 -5.63 -3.76
CA GLU A 675 33.44 -5.63 -4.79
C GLU A 675 34.22 -4.31 -4.71
N THR A 676 35.53 -4.41 -4.57
CA THR A 676 36.43 -3.25 -4.53
C THR A 676 37.47 -3.41 -5.64
N GLN A 677 37.52 -2.41 -6.51
CA GLN A 677 38.56 -2.28 -7.52
C GLN A 677 39.42 -1.09 -7.14
N SER A 678 40.57 -1.36 -6.54
CA SER A 678 41.46 -0.31 -6.06
C SER A 678 42.64 -0.05 -7.00
N ASP A 679 43.03 1.22 -7.14
CA ASP A 679 44.05 1.75 -8.05
C ASP A 679 43.92 1.23 -9.50
N ILE A 680 42.77 1.53 -10.11
CA ILE A 680 42.46 1.10 -11.47
C ILE A 680 43.37 1.82 -12.46
N THR A 681 44.25 1.05 -13.12
CA THR A 681 45.16 1.54 -14.16
C THR A 681 44.75 1.11 -15.57
N HIS A 682 43.95 0.04 -15.71
CA HIS A 682 43.45 -0.43 -16.99
C HIS A 682 42.39 0.54 -17.55
N ASN A 683 42.56 1.00 -18.80
CA ASN A 683 41.68 1.95 -19.52
C ASN A 683 41.57 3.36 -18.90
N ILE A 684 42.50 3.72 -18.01
CA ILE A 684 42.61 5.05 -17.41
C ILE A 684 43.99 5.61 -17.73
N LEU A 685 44.02 6.82 -18.30
CA LEU A 685 45.22 7.56 -18.61
C LEU A 685 45.43 8.65 -17.57
N LYS A 686 46.55 8.59 -16.85
CA LYS A 686 47.03 9.67 -15.97
C LYS A 686 48.09 10.47 -16.73
N THR A 687 47.85 11.76 -16.97
CA THR A 687 48.76 12.66 -17.66
C THR A 687 49.30 13.70 -16.68
N ARG A 688 50.63 13.77 -16.54
CA ARG A 688 51.32 14.76 -15.70
C ARG A 688 51.18 16.17 -16.28
N LEU A 689 50.87 17.13 -15.41
CA LEU A 689 50.70 18.54 -15.77
C LEU A 689 51.74 19.40 -15.04
N ASP A 690 52.30 20.39 -15.75
CA ASP A 690 53.15 21.42 -15.13
C ASP A 690 52.34 22.38 -14.25
N GLU A 691 53.02 23.27 -13.53
CA GLU A 691 52.40 24.30 -12.67
C GLU A 691 51.42 25.23 -13.42
N LYS A 692 51.53 25.30 -14.76
CA LYS A 692 50.67 26.10 -15.64
C LYS A 692 49.53 25.28 -16.26
N GLY A 693 49.37 24.01 -15.86
CA GLY A 693 48.34 23.10 -16.35
C GLY A 693 48.59 22.54 -17.75
N LYS A 694 49.82 22.63 -18.27
CA LYS A 694 50.19 22.06 -19.58
C LYS A 694 50.76 20.65 -19.40
N PRO A 695 50.46 19.70 -20.31
CA PRO A 695 51.01 18.36 -20.24
C PRO A 695 52.54 18.37 -20.41
N VAL A 696 53.24 17.67 -19.53
CA VAL A 696 54.71 17.52 -19.59
C VAL A 696 55.08 16.53 -20.71
N SER A 697 56.14 16.80 -21.48
CA SER A 697 56.60 15.89 -22.56
C SER A 697 57.17 14.59 -21.96
N HIS A 698 56.85 13.41 -22.52
CA HIS A 698 57.08 12.05 -21.95
C HIS A 698 56.23 11.69 -20.69
N SER A 699 54.95 12.07 -20.65
CA SER A 699 54.07 11.91 -19.47
C SER A 699 53.09 10.73 -19.49
N LEU A 700 53.14 9.84 -20.50
CA LEU A 700 52.31 8.63 -20.55
C LEU A 700 52.91 7.55 -19.63
N ILE A 701 52.30 7.35 -18.47
CA ILE A 701 52.72 6.34 -17.47
C ILE A 701 52.70 4.89 -18.05
N ALA A 702 52.03 4.66 -19.18
CA ALA A 702 52.00 3.35 -19.85
C ALA A 702 53.34 2.91 -20.49
N GLU A 703 54.33 3.80 -20.65
CA GLU A 703 55.64 3.44 -21.21
C GLU A 703 56.73 3.15 -20.15
N LEU A 704 56.47 3.38 -18.86
CA LEU A 704 57.46 3.14 -17.79
C LEU A 704 57.79 1.66 -17.58
N GLN A 705 56.92 0.74 -18.01
CA GLN A 705 57.19 -0.71 -17.93
C GLN A 705 58.41 -1.09 -18.79
N ASN A 706 58.56 -0.49 -19.97
CA ASN A 706 59.64 -0.81 -20.92
C ASN A 706 61.01 -0.27 -20.48
N ASP A 707 61.06 0.80 -19.69
CA ASP A 707 62.32 1.34 -19.16
C ASP A 707 62.77 0.63 -17.87
N LEU A 708 61.82 0.09 -17.09
CA LEU A 708 62.07 -0.80 -15.95
C LEU A 708 62.61 -2.17 -16.40
N ASP A 709 62.09 -2.72 -17.51
CA ASP A 709 62.62 -3.96 -18.09
C ASP A 709 64.05 -3.78 -18.63
N LYS A 710 64.36 -2.64 -19.25
CA LYS A 710 65.74 -2.28 -19.66
C LYS A 710 66.70 -2.07 -18.48
N LEU A 711 66.22 -1.54 -17.35
CA LEU A 711 67.00 -1.40 -16.11
C LEU A 711 67.19 -2.73 -15.37
N ASN A 712 66.22 -3.64 -15.45
CA ASN A 712 66.34 -5.00 -14.93
C ASN A 712 67.27 -5.87 -15.77
N GLU A 713 67.37 -5.66 -17.09
CA GLU A 713 68.40 -6.30 -17.94
C GLU A 713 69.84 -5.81 -17.61
N GLN A 714 70.00 -4.61 -17.05
CA GLN A 714 71.30 -4.11 -16.59
C GLN A 714 71.72 -4.66 -15.21
N ARG A 715 70.84 -5.36 -14.48
CA ARG A 715 71.15 -5.96 -13.17
C ARG A 715 71.80 -7.34 -13.38
N GLN A 716 72.97 -7.56 -12.78
CA GLN A 716 73.72 -8.82 -12.84
C GLN A 716 72.82 -10.02 -12.47
N SER A 717 72.94 -11.13 -13.20
CA SER A 717 72.18 -12.37 -12.92
C SER A 717 72.42 -12.83 -11.47
N GLY A 718 71.40 -12.71 -10.62
CA GLY A 718 71.45 -13.13 -9.21
C GLY A 718 71.29 -12.00 -8.17
N TYR A 719 70.98 -10.76 -8.56
CA TYR A 719 70.61 -9.72 -7.58
C TYR A 719 69.24 -10.00 -6.94
N CYS A 720 69.22 -10.11 -5.61
CA CYS A 720 68.03 -10.26 -4.78
C CYS A 720 68.04 -9.16 -3.72
N GLY A 721 67.24 -8.12 -3.91
CA GLY A 721 67.15 -7.01 -2.97
C GLY A 721 66.35 -7.37 -1.72
N SER A 722 66.78 -6.85 -0.57
CA SER A 722 66.06 -7.03 0.70
C SER A 722 64.73 -6.27 0.69
N CYS A 723 63.66 -6.89 1.19
CA CYS A 723 62.38 -6.23 1.44
C CYS A 723 62.34 -5.48 2.78
N TYR A 724 63.46 -5.36 3.50
CA TYR A 724 63.62 -4.61 4.77
C TYR A 724 62.56 -4.95 5.84
N GLY A 725 62.16 -6.22 5.91
CA GLY A 725 61.14 -6.69 6.85
C GLY A 725 59.69 -6.43 6.40
N GLY A 726 59.43 -5.99 5.18
CA GLY A 726 58.11 -6.05 4.54
C GLY A 726 57.66 -7.49 4.25
N ILE A 727 56.41 -7.69 3.81
CA ILE A 727 55.94 -9.00 3.34
C ILE A 727 56.50 -9.22 1.93
N GLU A 728 57.35 -10.23 1.77
CA GLU A 728 58.01 -10.55 0.51
C GLU A 728 57.01 -11.02 -0.57
N PRO A 729 57.21 -10.65 -1.85
CA PRO A 729 56.41 -11.16 -2.98
C PRO A 729 56.72 -12.64 -3.27
N GLU A 730 55.95 -13.30 -4.15
CA GLU A 730 56.12 -14.74 -4.47
C GLU A 730 57.53 -15.14 -4.96
N GLY A 731 58.31 -14.17 -5.46
CA GLY A 731 59.73 -14.34 -5.84
C GLY A 731 60.76 -14.13 -4.72
N GLY A 732 60.34 -13.85 -3.48
CA GLY A 732 61.20 -13.75 -2.28
C GLY A 732 62.14 -12.54 -2.21
N CYS A 733 62.27 -11.76 -3.28
CA CYS A 733 63.18 -10.62 -3.38
C CYS A 733 62.41 -9.35 -3.75
N CYS A 734 62.81 -8.21 -3.17
CA CYS A 734 62.34 -6.89 -3.59
C CYS A 734 63.45 -6.18 -4.34
N ASN A 735 63.41 -6.25 -5.66
CA ASN A 735 64.45 -5.73 -6.54
C ASN A 735 64.23 -4.27 -6.91
N THR A 736 63.00 -3.79 -6.93
CA THR A 736 62.67 -2.39 -7.22
C THR A 736 62.26 -1.62 -5.98
N CYS A 737 62.41 -0.28 -6.00
CA CYS A 737 61.92 0.56 -4.90
C CYS A 737 60.41 0.38 -4.67
N GLU A 738 59.67 0.17 -5.76
CA GLU A 738 58.22 -0.05 -5.75
C GLU A 738 57.83 -1.39 -5.11
N GLU A 739 58.61 -2.47 -5.34
CA GLU A 739 58.41 -3.76 -4.66
C GLU A 739 58.64 -3.65 -3.14
N VAL A 740 59.67 -2.92 -2.70
CA VAL A 740 59.92 -2.68 -1.26
C VAL A 740 58.76 -1.87 -0.65
N ARG A 741 58.27 -0.85 -1.36
CA ARG A 741 57.11 -0.06 -0.96
C ARG A 741 55.85 -0.93 -0.82
N GLN A 742 55.59 -1.80 -1.79
CA GLN A 742 54.45 -2.71 -1.77
C GLN A 742 54.55 -3.73 -0.63
N ALA A 743 55.74 -4.25 -0.35
CA ALA A 743 56.00 -5.15 0.76
C ALA A 743 55.72 -4.50 2.14
N TYR A 744 56.05 -3.22 2.30
CA TYR A 744 55.72 -2.45 3.51
C TYR A 744 54.22 -2.20 3.65
N VAL A 745 53.55 -1.83 2.54
CA VAL A 745 52.09 -1.60 2.51
C VAL A 745 51.32 -2.87 2.85
N ASN A 746 51.71 -4.02 2.29
CA ASN A 746 51.09 -5.31 2.59
C ASN A 746 51.21 -5.68 4.09
N ARG A 747 52.29 -5.24 4.74
CA ARG A 747 52.52 -5.42 6.19
C ARG A 747 51.82 -4.36 7.06
N GLY A 748 51.22 -3.34 6.45
CA GLY A 748 50.59 -2.21 7.15
C GLY A 748 51.57 -1.19 7.73
N TRP A 749 52.81 -1.14 7.21
CA TRP A 749 53.84 -0.19 7.62
C TRP A 749 53.86 1.06 6.74
N SER A 750 54.22 2.21 7.33
CA SER A 750 54.38 3.46 6.61
C SER A 750 55.75 3.54 5.91
N PHE A 751 55.76 4.02 4.67
CA PHE A 751 56.95 4.13 3.84
C PHE A 751 57.58 5.53 3.96
N ASN A 752 58.36 5.75 5.02
CA ASN A 752 58.74 7.11 5.45
C ASN A 752 60.19 7.52 5.13
N ARG A 753 61.08 6.57 4.80
CA ARG A 753 62.52 6.82 4.60
C ARG A 753 63.07 6.12 3.34
N PRO A 754 62.67 6.54 2.13
CA PRO A 754 63.20 5.98 0.88
C PRO A 754 64.73 6.15 0.76
N ASP A 755 65.31 7.18 1.38
CA ASP A 755 66.77 7.43 1.39
C ASP A 755 67.58 6.36 2.14
N SER A 756 66.92 5.50 2.92
CA SER A 756 67.55 4.37 3.64
C SER A 756 67.46 3.04 2.88
N ILE A 757 66.80 3.03 1.73
CA ILE A 757 66.52 1.85 0.91
C ILE A 757 67.38 1.94 -0.35
N GLU A 758 68.26 0.96 -0.54
CA GLU A 758 69.27 0.96 -1.62
C GLU A 758 68.62 1.05 -3.00
N GLN A 759 67.52 0.33 -3.21
CA GLN A 759 66.75 0.30 -4.44
C GLN A 759 66.20 1.70 -4.79
N CYS A 760 65.73 2.45 -3.79
CA CYS A 760 65.14 3.78 -3.97
C CYS A 760 66.18 4.87 -4.22
N VAL A 761 67.33 4.80 -3.54
CA VAL A 761 68.45 5.73 -3.76
C VAL A 761 69.04 5.55 -5.16
N LYS A 762 69.21 4.30 -5.60
CA LYS A 762 69.74 4.00 -6.95
C LYS A 762 68.77 4.38 -8.07
N GLU A 763 67.47 4.24 -7.85
CA GLU A 763 66.43 4.60 -8.83
C GLU A 763 66.13 6.11 -8.86
N GLY A 764 66.79 6.91 -8.01
CA GLY A 764 66.57 8.36 -7.90
C GLY A 764 65.17 8.71 -7.44
N TRP A 765 64.55 7.85 -6.61
CA TRP A 765 63.14 7.95 -6.24
C TRP A 765 62.81 9.25 -5.51
N SER A 766 63.66 9.65 -4.55
CA SER A 766 63.47 10.88 -3.76
C SER A 766 63.59 12.16 -4.60
N ASP A 767 64.44 12.16 -5.63
CA ASP A 767 64.61 13.31 -6.53
C ASP A 767 63.43 13.42 -7.52
N LYS A 768 62.97 12.28 -8.07
CA LYS A 768 61.75 12.20 -8.89
C LYS A 768 60.50 12.67 -8.14
N LEU A 769 60.42 12.39 -6.84
CA LEU A 769 59.30 12.82 -5.99
C LEU A 769 59.30 14.34 -5.76
N LYS A 770 60.47 14.95 -5.60
CA LYS A 770 60.64 16.40 -5.45
C LYS A 770 60.38 17.15 -6.76
N GLU A 771 60.83 16.61 -7.89
CA GLU A 771 60.54 17.18 -9.21
C GLU A 771 59.02 17.22 -9.49
N GLN A 772 58.30 16.18 -9.05
CA GLN A 772 56.84 16.07 -9.23
C GLN A 772 56.02 16.80 -8.16
N ALA A 773 56.65 17.41 -7.15
CA ALA A 773 55.96 18.05 -6.03
C ALA A 773 55.17 19.30 -6.43
N HIS A 774 55.51 19.95 -7.55
CA HIS A 774 54.80 21.14 -8.07
C HIS A 774 53.89 20.82 -9.27
N GLU A 775 53.69 19.53 -9.58
CA GLU A 775 52.91 19.07 -10.72
C GLU A 775 51.45 18.79 -10.37
N GLY A 776 50.59 18.85 -11.38
CA GLY A 776 49.21 18.38 -11.36
C GLY A 776 49.02 17.08 -12.12
N CYS A 777 47.80 16.55 -12.06
CA CYS A 777 47.42 15.33 -12.77
C CYS A 777 46.09 15.48 -13.49
N ASN A 778 46.03 15.11 -14.77
CA ASN A 778 44.79 14.85 -15.47
C ASN A 778 44.50 13.35 -15.50
N ILE A 779 43.30 12.95 -15.09
CA ILE A 779 42.82 11.56 -15.17
C ILE A 779 41.69 11.50 -16.20
N ALA A 780 41.93 10.75 -17.27
CA ALA A 780 40.95 10.56 -18.34
C ALA A 780 40.82 9.09 -18.72
N GLY A 781 39.60 8.59 -18.87
CA GLY A 781 39.37 7.23 -19.36
C GLY A 781 38.02 6.65 -18.96
N ARG A 782 37.90 5.33 -19.14
CA ARG A 782 36.66 4.59 -18.95
C ARG A 782 36.82 3.51 -17.88
N VAL A 783 35.94 3.53 -16.89
CA VAL A 783 35.91 2.56 -15.79
C VAL A 783 34.65 1.72 -15.89
N ARG A 784 34.78 0.39 -15.85
CA ARG A 784 33.63 -0.52 -15.88
C ARG A 784 33.20 -0.86 -14.46
N VAL A 785 31.98 -0.50 -14.10
CA VAL A 785 31.40 -0.66 -12.76
C VAL A 785 30.14 -1.50 -12.80
N ASN A 786 29.75 -2.12 -11.69
CA ASN A 786 28.51 -2.86 -11.61
C ASN A 786 27.30 -1.90 -11.61
N LYS A 787 26.18 -2.28 -12.24
CA LYS A 787 24.92 -1.52 -12.22
C LYS A 787 24.19 -1.67 -10.88
N VAL A 788 24.85 -1.27 -9.81
CA VAL A 788 24.34 -1.24 -8.43
C VAL A 788 24.78 0.05 -7.77
N VAL A 789 24.30 0.31 -6.55
CA VAL A 789 24.76 1.48 -5.78
C VAL A 789 26.26 1.36 -5.50
N GLY A 790 27.01 2.43 -5.75
CA GLY A 790 28.46 2.43 -5.57
C GLY A 790 29.06 3.81 -5.41
N ASN A 791 30.37 3.83 -5.18
CA ASN A 791 31.17 5.02 -4.98
C ASN A 791 32.48 4.89 -5.78
N ILE A 792 32.80 5.95 -6.53
CA ILE A 792 34.11 6.14 -7.15
C ILE A 792 34.80 7.25 -6.37
N HIS A 793 36.02 7.03 -5.89
CA HIS A 793 36.74 8.07 -5.18
C HIS A 793 38.18 8.20 -5.65
N LEU A 794 38.59 9.47 -5.69
CA LEU A 794 39.92 9.91 -6.03
C LEU A 794 40.56 10.48 -4.77
N SER A 795 41.46 9.71 -4.18
CA SER A 795 42.08 10.01 -2.88
C SER A 795 43.58 9.69 -2.89
N PRO A 796 44.34 10.12 -1.86
CA PRO A 796 45.71 9.64 -1.64
C PRO A 796 45.71 8.10 -1.51
N GLY A 797 46.65 7.41 -2.16
CA GLY A 797 46.68 5.94 -2.39
C GLY A 797 46.53 4.96 -1.21
N ARG A 798 46.63 3.66 -1.52
CA ARG A 798 46.37 2.52 -0.60
C ARG A 798 47.14 2.54 0.74
N SER A 799 48.29 3.22 0.81
CA SER A 799 49.15 3.31 1.99
C SER A 799 48.52 4.04 3.20
N PHE A 800 47.36 4.69 3.02
CA PHE A 800 46.83 5.68 3.97
C PHE A 800 45.47 5.32 4.57
N ARG A 801 44.88 4.16 4.23
CA ARG A 801 43.56 3.73 4.74
C ARG A 801 43.59 3.11 6.14
N THR A 802 44.73 2.60 6.59
CA THR A 802 44.79 1.70 7.76
C THR A 802 44.80 2.43 9.12
N SER A 803 45.05 3.74 9.15
CA SER A 803 45.08 4.53 10.40
C SER A 803 44.66 5.98 10.19
N ALA A 804 43.46 6.37 10.64
CA ALA A 804 42.91 7.72 10.57
C ALA A 804 43.67 8.81 11.36
N HIS A 805 44.85 8.50 11.92
CA HIS A 805 45.69 9.45 12.67
C HIS A 805 46.95 9.91 11.93
N ASN A 806 47.30 9.31 10.78
CA ASN A 806 48.58 9.58 10.10
C ASN A 806 48.45 10.41 8.81
N LEU A 807 47.42 11.27 8.71
CA LEU A 807 47.31 12.18 7.57
C LEU A 807 48.24 13.41 7.68
N TYR A 808 48.75 13.72 8.88
CA TYR A 808 49.85 14.67 9.09
C TYR A 808 51.21 14.18 8.54
N GLU A 809 51.23 12.99 7.95
CA GLU A 809 52.40 12.30 7.42
C GLU A 809 52.27 12.04 5.90
N LEU A 810 51.58 12.95 5.19
CA LEU A 810 51.64 13.08 3.73
C LEU A 810 53.07 13.49 3.32
N VAL A 811 53.99 12.51 3.33
CA VAL A 811 55.39 12.58 2.89
C VAL A 811 56.23 13.68 3.58
N PRO A 812 57.21 13.34 4.44
CA PRO A 812 58.10 14.32 5.10
C PRO A 812 58.75 15.35 4.16
N TYR A 813 58.93 15.01 2.88
CA TYR A 813 59.52 15.86 1.85
C TYR A 813 58.58 16.96 1.31
N LEU A 814 57.26 16.87 1.52
CA LEU A 814 56.32 17.93 1.13
C LEU A 814 56.12 19.00 2.23
N ARG A 815 56.64 18.77 3.44
CA ARG A 815 56.59 19.75 4.55
C ARG A 815 57.58 20.90 4.41
N THR A 816 58.65 20.72 3.63
CA THR A 816 59.79 21.65 3.60
C THR A 816 59.73 22.69 2.48
N ASP A 817 58.96 22.44 1.42
CA ASP A 817 58.98 23.26 0.20
C ASP A 817 57.90 24.37 0.13
N GLY A 818 57.10 24.56 1.19
CA GLY A 818 56.06 25.59 1.22
C GLY A 818 54.91 25.39 0.22
N ASN A 819 54.91 24.29 -0.54
CA ASN A 819 53.89 23.98 -1.53
C ASN A 819 52.65 23.34 -0.88
N ARG A 820 51.47 23.92 -1.11
CA ARG A 820 50.21 23.45 -0.50
C ARG A 820 49.46 22.55 -1.47
N HIS A 821 49.51 21.25 -1.24
CA HIS A 821 48.65 20.30 -1.94
C HIS A 821 47.19 20.44 -1.50
N ASP A 822 46.30 20.59 -2.47
CA ASP A 822 44.86 20.63 -2.26
C ASP A 822 44.14 19.79 -3.33
N PHE A 823 42.91 19.37 -3.04
CA PHE A 823 42.09 18.56 -3.95
C PHE A 823 41.22 19.41 -4.89
N THR A 824 41.65 20.63 -5.22
CA THR A 824 41.01 21.44 -6.26
C THR A 824 41.01 20.67 -7.57
N HIS A 825 39.87 20.62 -8.24
CA HIS A 825 39.74 19.86 -9.48
C HIS A 825 38.73 20.48 -10.43
N GLN A 826 38.91 20.21 -11.72
CA GLN A 826 38.01 20.59 -12.80
C GLN A 826 37.52 19.33 -13.51
N ILE A 827 36.20 19.17 -13.56
CA ILE A 827 35.54 18.08 -14.27
C ILE A 827 35.29 18.56 -15.70
N HIS A 828 36.07 18.06 -16.65
CA HIS A 828 35.90 18.38 -18.07
C HIS A 828 34.76 17.58 -18.69
N HIS A 829 34.68 16.30 -18.33
CA HIS A 829 33.63 15.41 -18.79
C HIS A 829 33.31 14.32 -17.77
N PHE A 830 32.04 14.04 -17.53
CA PHE A 830 31.60 12.91 -16.71
C PHE A 830 30.29 12.33 -17.24
N ALA A 831 30.29 11.06 -17.64
CA ALA A 831 29.11 10.41 -18.21
C ALA A 831 29.00 8.92 -17.83
N PHE A 832 27.77 8.45 -17.76
CA PHE A 832 27.44 7.02 -17.67
C PHE A 832 27.04 6.53 -19.06
N GLU A 833 27.82 5.59 -19.59
CA GLU A 833 27.65 4.96 -20.91
C GLU A 833 27.12 3.52 -20.73
N GLY A 834 26.31 3.08 -21.68
CA GLY A 834 25.87 1.68 -21.75
C GLY A 834 27.01 0.75 -22.17
N ASP A 835 26.93 -0.55 -21.85
CA ASP A 835 27.95 -1.53 -22.26
C ASP A 835 28.09 -1.61 -23.81
N ASP A 836 26.96 -1.41 -24.52
CA ASP A 836 26.88 -1.39 -26.00
C ASP A 836 27.45 -0.11 -26.65
N GLU A 837 27.72 0.93 -25.88
CA GLU A 837 28.28 2.21 -26.35
C GLU A 837 29.81 2.19 -26.46
N TYR A 838 30.46 1.04 -26.20
CA TYR A 838 31.87 0.84 -26.54
C TYR A 838 32.11 0.88 -28.07
N ASP A 839 31.12 0.51 -28.91
CA ASP A 839 31.17 0.72 -30.37
C ASP A 839 30.96 2.22 -30.71
N PRO A 840 31.93 2.88 -31.38
CA PRO A 840 31.83 4.28 -31.78
C PRO A 840 30.56 4.64 -32.57
N ARG A 841 29.98 3.67 -33.31
CA ARG A 841 28.75 3.87 -34.09
C ARG A 841 27.51 3.95 -33.19
N ASN A 842 27.44 3.14 -32.15
CA ASN A 842 26.32 3.15 -31.20
C ASN A 842 26.40 4.38 -30.29
N ALA A 843 27.60 4.76 -29.85
CA ALA A 843 27.81 6.00 -29.11
C ALA A 843 27.38 7.25 -29.90
N LYS A 844 27.71 7.33 -31.19
CA LYS A 844 27.29 8.44 -32.06
C LYS A 844 25.76 8.48 -32.25
N LEU A 845 25.12 7.32 -32.37
CA LEU A 845 23.67 7.21 -32.49
C LEU A 845 22.95 7.59 -31.19
N GLY A 846 23.44 7.13 -30.04
CA GLY A 846 22.92 7.50 -28.72
C GLY A 846 22.99 9.01 -28.48
N LYS A 847 24.10 9.64 -28.87
CA LYS A 847 24.27 11.10 -28.77
C LYS A 847 23.31 11.89 -29.67
N GLU A 848 23.12 11.46 -30.92
CA GLU A 848 22.16 12.09 -31.85
C GLU A 848 20.72 12.01 -31.31
N LEU A 849 20.33 10.86 -30.75
CA LEU A 849 18.99 10.66 -30.18
C LEU A 849 18.76 11.50 -28.91
N LYS A 850 19.78 11.67 -28.06
CA LYS A 850 19.73 12.59 -26.91
C LYS A 850 19.56 14.05 -27.34
N ASN A 851 20.31 14.49 -28.36
CA ASN A 851 20.22 15.87 -28.87
C ASN A 851 18.83 16.19 -29.44
N ARG A 852 18.17 15.23 -30.11
CA ARG A 852 16.78 15.39 -30.58
C ARG A 852 15.76 15.62 -29.46
N LEU A 853 16.08 15.18 -28.25
CA LEU A 853 15.28 15.42 -27.04
C LEU A 853 15.71 16.66 -26.26
N GLY A 854 16.72 17.42 -26.72
CA GLY A 854 17.25 18.60 -26.05
C GLY A 854 18.12 18.27 -24.83
N ILE A 855 18.73 17.08 -24.78
CA ILE A 855 19.61 16.62 -23.68
C ILE A 855 21.06 16.75 -24.16
N ASP A 856 21.56 17.98 -24.19
CA ASP A 856 22.82 18.30 -24.88
C ASP A 856 24.07 18.25 -23.98
N ALA A 857 23.91 18.29 -22.64
CA ALA A 857 25.02 18.37 -21.68
C ALA A 857 24.80 17.50 -20.43
N ASN A 858 25.88 16.90 -19.91
CA ASN A 858 25.82 16.18 -18.64
C ASN A 858 25.92 17.16 -17.45
N PRO A 859 25.26 16.90 -16.31
CA PRO A 859 25.20 17.85 -15.20
C PRO A 859 26.54 18.27 -14.57
N LEU A 860 27.59 17.44 -14.66
CA LEU A 860 28.91 17.75 -14.09
C LEU A 860 29.92 18.27 -15.13
N ASP A 861 29.57 18.32 -16.41
CA ASP A 861 30.49 18.79 -17.45
C ASP A 861 30.82 20.28 -17.22
N GLY A 862 32.11 20.60 -17.11
CA GLY A 862 32.60 21.97 -16.87
C GLY A 862 32.55 22.44 -15.41
N THR A 863 32.16 21.59 -14.46
CA THR A 863 32.12 21.94 -13.04
C THR A 863 33.51 21.99 -12.40
N GLN A 864 33.69 22.83 -11.37
CA GLN A 864 34.98 23.00 -10.70
C GLN A 864 34.79 23.07 -9.18
N GLY A 865 35.51 22.22 -8.43
CA GLY A 865 35.63 22.30 -6.98
C GLY A 865 36.93 23.01 -6.61
N ARG A 866 36.88 24.10 -5.84
CA ARG A 866 38.06 24.90 -5.46
C ARG A 866 38.23 24.94 -3.95
N THR A 867 39.44 24.70 -3.48
CA THR A 867 39.78 24.85 -2.06
C THR A 867 41.24 25.27 -1.90
N ILE A 868 41.55 25.88 -0.76
CA ILE A 868 42.92 26.23 -0.35
C ILE A 868 43.40 25.35 0.82
N LYS A 869 42.55 24.43 1.28
CA LYS A 869 42.77 23.56 2.44
C LYS A 869 43.16 22.17 1.98
N GLN A 870 44.11 21.56 2.69
CA GLN A 870 44.64 20.23 2.37
C GLN A 870 43.69 19.12 2.82
N GLN A 871 42.99 19.37 3.93
CA GLN A 871 42.03 18.47 4.55
C GLN A 871 40.61 18.80 4.08
N TYR A 872 40.35 18.62 2.78
CA TYR A 872 39.07 18.96 2.18
C TYR A 872 38.51 17.79 1.37
N MET A 873 37.20 17.56 1.51
CA MET A 873 36.49 16.46 0.88
C MET A 873 35.37 17.00 0.00
N PHE A 874 35.41 16.66 -1.29
CA PHE A 874 34.36 16.94 -2.26
C PHE A 874 33.51 15.69 -2.44
N GLN A 875 32.20 15.80 -2.27
CA GLN A 875 31.26 14.69 -2.44
C GLN A 875 30.19 15.04 -3.46
N TYR A 876 30.18 14.32 -4.58
CA TYR A 876 29.15 14.37 -5.60
C TYR A 876 28.20 13.19 -5.42
N PHE A 877 26.90 13.46 -5.30
CA PHE A 877 25.85 12.46 -5.27
C PHE A 877 25.13 12.44 -6.61
N LEU A 878 25.19 11.31 -7.29
CA LEU A 878 24.72 11.10 -8.65
C LEU A 878 23.54 10.14 -8.61
N LYS A 879 22.39 10.54 -9.13
CA LYS A 879 21.26 9.63 -9.35
C LYS A 879 21.18 9.28 -10.82
N VAL A 880 21.47 8.02 -11.14
CA VAL A 880 21.57 7.51 -12.51
C VAL A 880 20.26 6.86 -12.92
N VAL A 881 19.72 7.22 -14.08
CA VAL A 881 18.48 6.68 -14.64
C VAL A 881 18.81 6.04 -15.99
N SER A 882 18.38 4.79 -16.16
CA SER A 882 18.52 4.09 -17.45
C SER A 882 17.56 4.69 -18.47
N THR A 883 18.02 4.90 -19.69
CA THR A 883 17.24 5.41 -20.81
C THR A 883 17.41 4.48 -22.01
N GLN A 884 16.33 4.06 -22.64
CA GLN A 884 16.36 3.22 -23.83
C GLN A 884 15.59 3.90 -24.96
N PHE A 885 16.25 4.03 -26.11
CA PHE A 885 15.65 4.50 -27.34
C PHE A 885 15.31 3.31 -28.23
N GLN A 886 14.10 3.30 -28.78
CA GLN A 886 13.65 2.35 -29.77
C GLN A 886 13.24 3.11 -31.02
N THR A 887 14.01 2.94 -32.10
CA THR A 887 13.73 3.53 -33.41
C THR A 887 12.58 2.80 -34.11
N ILE A 888 11.98 3.45 -35.12
CA ILE A 888 10.90 2.84 -35.92
C ILE A 888 11.35 1.55 -36.65
N ASP A 889 12.64 1.42 -36.94
CA ASP A 889 13.27 0.24 -37.54
C ASP A 889 13.47 -0.92 -36.54
N GLY A 890 13.06 -0.73 -35.27
CA GLY A 890 13.16 -1.72 -34.21
C GLY A 890 14.54 -1.80 -33.53
N LYS A 891 15.51 -0.97 -33.93
CA LYS A 891 16.82 -0.89 -33.27
C LYS A 891 16.68 -0.26 -31.89
N LYS A 892 17.21 -0.95 -30.86
CA LYS A 892 17.25 -0.50 -29.46
C LYS A 892 18.63 0.05 -29.13
N VAL A 893 18.69 1.21 -28.47
CA VAL A 893 19.92 1.85 -28.02
C VAL A 893 19.76 2.19 -26.54
N GLY A 894 20.57 1.58 -25.69
CA GLY A 894 20.59 1.85 -24.25
C GLY A 894 21.61 2.93 -23.91
N THR A 895 21.23 3.89 -23.08
CA THR A 895 22.08 4.95 -22.56
C THR A 895 21.66 5.30 -21.13
N HIS A 896 22.49 6.05 -20.40
CA HIS A 896 22.14 6.55 -19.08
C HIS A 896 22.08 8.07 -19.05
N GLN A 897 21.25 8.57 -18.14
CA GLN A 897 21.19 9.96 -17.73
C GLN A 897 21.44 10.01 -16.22
N TYR A 898 21.89 11.14 -15.70
CA TYR A 898 22.01 11.30 -14.27
C TYR A 898 21.69 12.73 -13.85
N SER A 899 21.38 12.91 -12.57
CA SER A 899 21.35 14.21 -11.90
C SER A 899 22.43 14.24 -10.83
N ALA A 900 23.09 15.39 -10.63
CA ALA A 900 24.16 15.53 -9.65
C ALA A 900 23.82 16.59 -8.60
N THR A 901 24.11 16.30 -7.34
CA THR A 901 24.24 17.28 -6.26
C THR A 901 25.65 17.20 -5.69
N HIS A 902 26.20 18.32 -5.22
CA HIS A 902 27.53 18.34 -4.63
C HIS A 902 27.47 18.83 -3.18
N PHE A 903 28.37 18.32 -2.37
CA PHE A 903 28.57 18.69 -0.98
C PHE A 903 30.07 18.79 -0.72
N GLU A 904 30.46 19.78 0.07
CA GLU A 904 31.86 20.08 0.36
C GLU A 904 32.07 20.06 1.86
N ARG A 905 33.13 19.39 2.33
CA ARG A 905 33.44 19.28 3.76
C ARG A 905 34.89 19.65 4.02
N ASP A 906 35.06 20.60 4.94
CA ASP A 906 36.33 20.88 5.58
C ASP A 906 36.57 19.87 6.71
N LEU A 907 37.67 19.12 6.67
CA LEU A 907 38.02 18.12 7.67
C LEU A 907 38.90 18.70 8.79
N ASP A 908 39.40 19.94 8.66
CA ASP A 908 40.18 20.63 9.72
C ASP A 908 39.29 21.18 10.86
N LYS A 909 37.99 21.37 10.61
CA LYS A 909 37.04 21.91 11.58
C LYS A 909 36.11 20.81 12.12
N GLY A 910 35.95 20.74 13.44
CA GLY A 910 35.02 19.82 14.11
C GLY A 910 33.55 20.02 13.69
N PRO A 911 32.60 19.22 14.21
CA PRO A 911 31.24 19.00 13.65
C PRO A 911 30.27 20.19 13.77
N SER A 912 30.74 21.43 13.94
CA SER A 912 29.93 22.60 14.20
C SER A 912 30.40 23.79 13.36
N GLU A 913 29.94 23.90 12.11
CA GLU A 913 29.72 25.20 11.48
C GLU A 913 28.73 25.11 10.30
N ASP A 914 27.89 26.14 10.21
CA ASP A 914 26.91 26.40 9.15
C ASP A 914 27.57 26.60 7.80
N SER A 915 27.16 25.82 6.80
CA SER A 915 27.46 26.13 5.40
C SER A 915 26.52 27.24 4.91
N PRO A 916 26.93 28.14 3.98
CA PRO A 916 26.08 29.23 3.47
C PRO A 916 24.81 28.78 2.74
N ALA A 917 24.65 27.46 2.52
CA ALA A 917 23.50 26.82 1.88
C ALA A 917 22.51 26.15 2.85
N GLY A 918 22.67 26.32 4.17
CA GLY A 918 21.66 25.92 5.17
C GLY A 918 21.41 24.41 5.31
N LEU A 919 22.34 23.55 4.86
CA LEU A 919 22.24 22.10 5.01
C LEU A 919 23.19 21.60 6.11
N HIS A 920 22.65 21.33 7.30
CA HIS A 920 23.38 20.64 8.36
C HIS A 920 23.34 19.13 8.15
N VAL A 921 24.49 18.53 7.83
CA VAL A 921 24.64 17.08 7.81
C VAL A 921 25.60 16.68 8.91
N ALA A 922 25.08 16.07 9.99
CA ALA A 922 25.89 15.54 11.07
C ALA A 922 26.53 14.21 10.61
N HIS A 923 27.85 14.24 10.39
CA HIS A 923 28.65 13.04 10.14
C HIS A 923 29.79 12.94 11.17
N GLY A 924 30.07 11.71 11.62
CA GLY A 924 31.11 11.43 12.62
C GLY A 924 32.52 11.92 12.23
N ASN A 925 33.42 11.87 13.21
CA ASN A 925 34.80 12.39 13.17
C ASN A 925 35.77 11.69 12.17
N GLY A 926 35.27 10.99 11.16
CA GLY A 926 36.11 10.27 10.19
C GLY A 926 35.83 10.70 8.74
N GLY A 927 36.89 11.02 7.99
CA GLY A 927 36.87 11.31 6.56
C GLY A 927 38.30 11.37 5.99
N ILE A 928 38.46 11.07 4.71
CA ILE A 928 39.74 11.18 3.98
C ILE A 928 39.58 12.31 2.95
N PRO A 929 40.55 13.22 2.76
CA PRO A 929 40.46 14.24 1.72
C PRO A 929 40.51 13.61 0.33
N GLY A 930 39.76 14.18 -0.60
CA GLY A 930 39.59 13.63 -1.93
C GLY A 930 38.30 14.06 -2.62
N ALA A 931 38.11 13.59 -3.85
CA ALA A 931 36.88 13.76 -4.60
C ALA A 931 36.11 12.43 -4.70
N PHE A 932 34.88 12.41 -4.22
CA PHE A 932 34.04 11.21 -4.08
C PHE A 932 32.79 11.36 -4.94
N PHE A 933 32.54 10.42 -5.85
CA PHE A 933 31.38 10.34 -6.72
C PHE A 933 30.53 9.15 -6.28
N ASN A 934 29.53 9.41 -5.44
CA ASN A 934 28.55 8.44 -4.98
C ASN A 934 27.45 8.34 -6.05
N TYR A 935 27.19 7.15 -6.59
CA TYR A 935 26.14 6.97 -7.58
C TYR A 935 25.10 5.95 -7.13
N GLU A 936 23.83 6.28 -7.35
CA GLU A 936 22.67 5.46 -7.05
C GLU A 936 21.91 5.18 -8.34
N ILE A 937 21.67 3.90 -8.65
CA ILE A 937 20.92 3.49 -9.84
C ILE A 937 19.42 3.50 -9.53
N SER A 938 18.66 4.28 -10.29
CA SER A 938 17.21 4.31 -10.19
C SER A 938 16.61 3.00 -10.74
N PRO A 939 15.58 2.42 -10.07
CA PRO A 939 14.87 1.25 -10.58
C PRO A 939 14.00 1.55 -11.81
N LEU A 940 14.09 2.77 -12.36
CA LEU A 940 13.29 3.27 -13.48
C LEU A 940 14.12 3.25 -14.77
N LEU A 941 13.49 2.76 -15.83
CA LEU A 941 13.94 2.78 -17.21
C LEU A 941 13.02 3.73 -18.00
N ILE A 942 13.58 4.82 -18.51
CA ILE A 942 12.88 5.72 -19.42
C ILE A 942 12.97 5.13 -20.83
N ARG A 943 11.85 4.71 -21.39
CA ARG A 943 11.78 4.14 -22.75
C ARG A 943 11.17 5.16 -23.70
N HIS A 944 11.99 5.65 -24.63
CA HIS A 944 11.57 6.49 -25.75
C HIS A 944 11.34 5.61 -26.98
N VAL A 945 10.09 5.48 -27.42
CA VAL A 945 9.72 4.67 -28.59
C VAL A 945 9.26 5.59 -29.71
N GLU A 946 9.92 5.51 -30.85
CA GLU A 946 9.42 6.13 -32.07
C GLU A 946 8.21 5.33 -32.57
N THR A 947 7.04 5.95 -32.51
CA THR A 947 5.78 5.38 -33.00
C THR A 947 5.27 6.19 -34.17
N ARG A 948 4.51 5.51 -35.02
CA ARG A 948 3.74 6.13 -36.10
C ARG A 948 2.33 5.59 -36.04
N GLN A 949 1.35 6.46 -36.28
CA GLN A 949 -0.05 6.04 -36.32
C GLN A 949 -0.25 4.95 -37.38
N SER A 950 -1.07 3.95 -37.04
CA SER A 950 -1.42 2.87 -37.96
C SER A 950 -2.35 3.40 -39.06
N PHE A 951 -2.31 2.76 -40.22
CA PHE A 951 -3.25 3.08 -41.30
C PHE A 951 -4.72 2.86 -40.87
N ALA A 952 -4.97 1.87 -40.01
CA ALA A 952 -6.29 1.63 -39.43
C ALA A 952 -6.76 2.82 -38.56
N HIS A 953 -5.87 3.39 -37.75
CA HIS A 953 -6.19 4.57 -36.93
C HIS A 953 -6.58 5.78 -37.81
N PHE A 954 -5.81 6.05 -38.86
CA PHE A 954 -6.11 7.08 -39.85
C PHE A 954 -7.50 6.86 -40.48
N LEU A 955 -7.82 5.63 -40.87
CA LEU A 955 -9.12 5.28 -41.45
C LEU A 955 -10.27 5.52 -40.47
N THR A 956 -10.13 5.03 -39.22
CA THR A 956 -11.15 5.21 -38.19
C THR A 956 -11.35 6.68 -37.81
N SER A 957 -10.27 7.46 -37.73
CA SER A 957 -10.32 8.90 -37.45
C SER A 957 -10.99 9.66 -38.59
N THR A 958 -10.69 9.31 -39.84
CA THR A 958 -11.37 9.87 -41.03
C THR A 958 -12.87 9.55 -40.99
N CYS A 959 -13.28 8.32 -40.67
CA CYS A 959 -14.68 7.96 -40.51
C CYS A 959 -15.37 8.75 -39.37
N ALA A 960 -14.68 8.98 -38.25
CA ALA A 960 -15.18 9.76 -37.13
C ALA A 960 -15.33 11.25 -37.47
N ILE A 961 -14.37 11.85 -38.20
CA ILE A 961 -14.46 13.22 -38.71
C ILE A 961 -15.69 13.36 -39.62
N VAL A 962 -15.89 12.43 -40.56
CA VAL A 962 -17.06 12.42 -41.43
C VAL A 962 -18.36 12.30 -40.62
N GLY A 963 -18.45 11.35 -39.69
CA GLY A 963 -19.64 11.14 -38.86
C GLY A 963 -19.95 12.33 -37.92
N GLY A 964 -18.92 12.89 -37.29
CA GLY A 964 -19.04 14.03 -36.37
C GLY A 964 -19.50 15.30 -37.07
N VAL A 965 -18.89 15.65 -38.20
CA VAL A 965 -19.27 16.83 -38.99
C VAL A 965 -20.71 16.70 -39.52
N LEU A 966 -21.11 15.50 -39.99
CA LEU A 966 -22.49 15.26 -40.43
C LEU A 966 -23.51 15.38 -39.29
N THR A 967 -23.16 14.92 -38.08
CA THR A 967 -24.02 15.01 -36.90
C THR A 967 -24.23 16.46 -36.48
N VAL A 968 -23.16 17.26 -36.41
CA VAL A 968 -23.23 18.69 -36.08
C VAL A 968 -24.00 19.47 -37.14
N ALA A 969 -23.75 19.20 -38.43
CA ALA A 969 -24.51 19.80 -39.51
C ALA A 969 -26.01 19.48 -39.39
N SER A 970 -26.37 18.28 -38.94
CA SER A 970 -27.77 17.87 -38.72
C SER A 970 -28.44 18.60 -37.54
N LEU A 971 -27.68 18.92 -36.48
CA LEU A 971 -28.16 19.70 -35.34
C LEU A 971 -28.39 21.16 -35.74
N ILE A 972 -27.45 21.74 -36.51
CA ILE A 972 -27.57 23.11 -37.02
C ILE A 972 -28.76 23.22 -37.97
N ASP A 973 -28.97 22.24 -38.87
CA ASP A 973 -30.15 22.20 -39.74
C ASP A 973 -31.46 22.16 -38.92
N SER A 974 -31.49 21.37 -37.85
CA SER A 974 -32.65 21.26 -36.95
C SER A 974 -32.95 22.57 -36.22
N LEU A 975 -31.91 23.27 -35.76
CA LEU A 975 -32.00 24.58 -35.12
C LEU A 975 -32.48 25.67 -36.08
N LEU A 976 -31.93 25.69 -37.31
CA LEU A 976 -32.35 26.62 -38.36
C LEU A 976 -33.79 26.37 -38.83
N PHE A 977 -34.21 25.11 -38.90
CA PHE A 977 -35.60 24.75 -39.19
C PHE A 977 -36.56 25.23 -38.10
N ALA A 978 -36.20 25.02 -36.82
CA ALA A 978 -37.00 25.46 -35.67
C ALA A 978 -37.15 26.99 -35.62
N THR A 979 -36.07 27.75 -35.85
CA THR A 979 -36.12 29.22 -35.91
C THR A 979 -36.94 29.73 -37.08
N ARG A 980 -36.83 29.12 -38.28
CA ARG A 980 -37.67 29.50 -39.43
C ARG A 980 -39.16 29.28 -39.18
N LYS A 981 -39.53 28.21 -38.47
CA LYS A 981 -40.92 27.92 -38.06
C LYS A 981 -41.42 28.92 -37.01
N ALA A 982 -40.58 29.34 -36.08
CA ALA A 982 -40.92 30.36 -35.07
C ALA A 982 -41.19 31.74 -35.71
N PHE A 983 -40.35 32.18 -36.66
CA PHE A 983 -40.53 33.44 -37.37
C PHE A 983 -41.76 33.46 -38.29
N LYS A 984 -42.14 32.33 -38.89
CA LYS A 984 -43.37 32.26 -39.71
C LYS A 984 -44.66 32.32 -38.88
N LYS A 985 -44.58 32.04 -37.57
CA LYS A 985 -45.73 32.05 -36.64
C LYS A 985 -45.96 33.44 -35.99
N SER A 986 -44.99 34.35 -36.05
CA SER A 986 -45.08 35.70 -35.45
C SER A 986 -45.58 36.80 -36.38
N GLY A 987 -46.07 36.46 -37.58
CA GLY A 987 -46.44 37.43 -38.60
C GLY A 987 -47.82 37.23 -39.20
N VAL A 988 -48.89 37.25 -38.40
CA VAL A 988 -50.28 37.56 -38.83
C VAL A 988 -51.09 38.10 -37.64
N THR A 989 -51.63 39.32 -37.80
CA THR A 989 -52.66 40.14 -37.07
C THR A 989 -52.07 41.52 -36.73
N SER A 990 -52.42 42.61 -37.41
CA SER A 990 -53.76 43.24 -37.45
C SER A 990 -54.07 44.01 -38.76
N PRO A 991 -55.35 44.26 -39.07
CA PRO A 991 -55.80 44.96 -40.28
C PRO A 991 -55.91 46.48 -40.05
N VAL A 992 -55.94 47.27 -41.13
CA VAL A 992 -56.91 48.35 -41.42
C VAL A 992 -56.47 49.17 -42.65
N ASN A 993 -57.40 49.23 -43.61
CA ASN A 993 -57.70 50.24 -44.65
C ASN A 993 -56.60 50.96 -45.44
N GLY A 994 -56.78 50.91 -46.77
CA GLY A 994 -56.96 52.16 -47.51
C GLY A 994 -56.29 52.24 -48.88
N GLY A 995 -57.05 51.93 -49.93
CA GLY A 995 -57.09 52.73 -51.16
C GLY A 995 -56.07 52.43 -52.28
N TYR A 996 -56.62 52.32 -53.50
CA TYR A 996 -56.17 52.90 -54.79
C TYR A 996 -54.65 52.84 -55.11
N THR A 997 -54.14 52.43 -56.26
CA THR A 997 -54.62 52.34 -57.64
C THR A 997 -53.47 51.78 -58.49
N ASN A 998 -53.83 51.11 -59.59
CA ASN A 998 -53.11 51.06 -60.87
C ASN A 998 -51.57 51.02 -60.92
N GLY A 999 -51.07 49.94 -61.52
CA GLY A 999 -50.54 50.10 -62.88
C GLY A 999 -49.05 49.80 -63.09
N LYS A 1000 -48.83 48.80 -63.96
CA LYS A 1000 -47.76 48.65 -64.96
C LYS A 1000 -46.31 48.47 -64.45
N LEU A 1001 -45.74 47.29 -64.69
CA LEU A 1001 -44.91 46.96 -65.87
C LEU A 1001 -43.59 47.74 -65.89
N MET A 1002 -42.52 47.07 -65.43
CA MET A 1002 -41.49 46.52 -66.32
C MET A 1002 -40.85 45.30 -65.68
#